data_AF-A0A1S3JAD1-F1
#
_entry.id   AF-A0A1S3JAD1-F1
#
_cell.length_a   1.000
_cell.length_b   1.000
_cell.length_c   1.000
_cell.angle_alpha   90.00
_cell.angle_beta   90.00
_cell.angle_gamma   90.00
#
_symmetry.space_group_name_H-M   'P 1'
#
loop_
_entity.id
_entity.type
_entity.pdbx_description
1 polymer ?
#
loop_
_entity_poly.entity_id
_entity_poly.type
_entity_poly.pdbx_seq_one_letter_code
_entity_poly.pdbx_strand_id
1 'polypeptide(L)'
;METKAKFYAGAVPLILAIAWGFWGTNVGEYFPDLSASFGGENKDTNSNLKGHMEKFGEQVDELTEIPTLDHFPEPEVFYRDYMRKSVPLVVKGALKHWPAVEKWKNEDYLRERFGHRTFLSMWRNITDAYHPAHMMMSMADFLDNYREHKIYMDSTVCEEMAEDLTFPGYIACDEYLKILKQVAIFFNSGWSSTDIHLDVTETIFAQVTGGRQWILTTPSDGKYLYSDEFEHHDGMSPVNQEAVDLQKYPDVSKIAIYKAILEPGDIIYVPEGWWHQVRTHGGPPNIAIAIFIDFLLCMFNTPPSNDSVYIDNCIKLREEKPEEIKCNIRIDDMPIREVFSKYKYLKPEAMDIEQESRTDRDEEIILKSGYSMPVLGLGVGGMTPDEAERGIRHALKIGNRLFDTDPEDESETTLGSILSENEYCKREDVFVIVKVHPKNLGKEATRMSIERSMKRLKTDYIDLVLIKAPSCDTKGFECDADENRGTWQESWKVMEEMNKTGSIRSIGVSNFKISQLKELMAEATVPVSVLQARFDLIKRNTKLRKFCDANGIRFMAHSLLGFGWVKDGSTTNNPILNSDMVMLAARKYRTSPASILIRYALDRDITVVPRSSNPLHISLNKHSTSLDIQDSPDIMEDLENFPHVQ
;
A
#
# COMPACT_ATOMS: atom_id res chain seq x y z
N MET A 1 -2.81 36.51 -62.52
CA MET A 1 -3.64 35.90 -61.46
C MET A 1 -2.96 34.64 -60.91
N GLU A 2 -1.63 34.52 -61.07
CA GLU A 2 -0.71 34.74 -59.95
C GLU A 2 -1.14 35.89 -59.00
N THR A 3 -0.90 35.68 -57.70
CA THR A 3 -1.17 36.52 -56.50
C THR A 3 -2.50 36.43 -55.72
N LYS A 4 -3.25 35.30 -55.69
CA LYS A 4 -4.32 35.10 -54.67
C LYS A 4 -4.61 33.69 -54.13
N ALA A 5 -3.73 32.70 -54.28
CA ALA A 5 -3.97 31.32 -53.80
C ALA A 5 -2.91 30.77 -52.83
N LYS A 6 -2.30 31.62 -52.00
CA LYS A 6 -1.37 31.22 -50.92
C LYS A 6 -1.74 31.82 -49.56
N PHE A 7 -3.03 31.92 -49.23
CA PHE A 7 -3.45 32.46 -47.93
C PHE A 7 -4.50 31.66 -47.15
N TYR A 8 -4.87 30.44 -47.57
CA TYR A 8 -5.91 29.66 -46.85
C TYR A 8 -5.60 28.17 -46.67
N ALA A 9 -4.34 27.81 -46.41
CA ALA A 9 -4.01 26.47 -45.86
C ALA A 9 -3.77 26.49 -44.33
N GLY A 10 -3.49 27.67 -43.75
CA GLY A 10 -3.19 27.81 -42.31
C GLY A 10 -4.37 28.21 -41.42
N ALA A 11 -5.54 28.51 -41.99
CA ALA A 11 -6.71 28.94 -41.21
C ALA A 11 -7.60 27.78 -40.74
N VAL A 12 -7.50 26.60 -41.38
CA VAL A 12 -8.35 25.43 -41.07
C VAL A 12 -8.04 24.83 -39.69
N PRO A 13 -6.77 24.67 -39.26
CA PRO A 13 -6.47 24.17 -37.91
C PRO A 13 -6.92 25.14 -36.81
N LEU A 14 -6.84 26.45 -37.08
CA LEU A 14 -7.22 27.49 -36.11
C LEU A 14 -8.75 27.58 -35.94
N ILE A 15 -9.51 27.43 -37.02
CA ILE A 15 -10.99 27.41 -36.98
C ILE A 15 -11.48 26.13 -36.30
N LEU A 16 -10.82 24.98 -36.53
CA LEU A 16 -11.14 23.72 -35.86
C LEU A 16 -10.78 23.75 -34.36
N ALA A 17 -9.68 24.38 -33.97
CA ALA A 17 -9.31 24.57 -32.57
C ALA A 17 -10.28 25.50 -31.82
N ILE A 18 -10.77 26.57 -32.49
CA ILE A 18 -11.80 27.46 -31.91
C ILE A 18 -13.16 26.74 -31.81
N ALA A 19 -13.53 25.94 -32.81
CA ALA A 19 -14.77 25.16 -32.78
C ALA A 19 -14.76 24.08 -31.68
N TRP A 20 -13.62 23.42 -31.46
CA TRP A 20 -13.45 22.42 -30.40
C TRP A 20 -13.50 23.04 -29.00
N GLY A 21 -12.95 24.25 -28.85
CA GLY A 21 -12.98 25.00 -27.60
C GLY A 21 -14.36 25.54 -27.20
N PHE A 22 -15.28 25.73 -28.15
CA PHE A 22 -16.63 26.23 -27.86
C PHE A 22 -17.72 25.15 -27.85
N TRP A 23 -17.68 24.12 -28.70
CA TRP A 23 -18.83 23.23 -28.95
C TRP A 23 -18.65 21.74 -28.61
N GLY A 24 -17.47 21.28 -28.15
CA GLY A 24 -17.28 19.88 -27.76
C GLY A 24 -17.48 18.86 -28.91
N THR A 25 -17.58 17.56 -28.58
CA THR A 25 -17.34 16.39 -29.46
C THR A 25 -18.35 16.11 -30.58
N ASN A 26 -19.18 17.06 -31.01
CA ASN A 26 -20.18 16.85 -32.08
C ASN A 26 -19.88 17.65 -33.35
N VAL A 27 -18.69 17.42 -33.94
CA VAL A 27 -18.30 18.04 -35.23
C VAL A 27 -18.90 17.29 -36.44
N GLY A 28 -19.34 16.04 -36.26
CA GLY A 28 -19.85 15.18 -37.34
C GLY A 28 -21.19 15.59 -37.96
N GLU A 29 -21.99 16.43 -37.29
CA GLU A 29 -23.31 16.85 -37.80
C GLU A 29 -23.29 18.07 -38.74
N TYR A 30 -22.17 18.80 -38.83
CA TYR A 30 -22.13 20.08 -39.56
C TYR A 30 -21.42 20.04 -40.93
N PHE A 31 -20.69 18.97 -41.28
CA PHE A 31 -19.98 18.86 -42.57
C PHE A 31 -20.05 17.44 -43.17
N PRO A 32 -21.11 17.11 -43.93
CA PRO A 32 -21.32 15.77 -44.47
C PRO A 32 -20.37 15.36 -45.61
N ASP A 33 -19.71 16.33 -46.26
CA ASP A 33 -19.02 16.12 -47.56
C ASP A 33 -17.48 16.15 -47.52
N LEU A 34 -16.85 16.08 -46.33
CA LEU A 34 -15.39 16.01 -46.22
C LEU A 34 -14.81 14.58 -46.30
N SER A 35 -15.63 13.57 -46.61
CA SER A 35 -15.21 12.16 -46.72
C SER A 35 -14.74 11.73 -48.12
N ALA A 36 -14.66 12.62 -49.11
CA ALA A 36 -14.36 12.25 -50.48
C ALA A 36 -13.34 13.17 -51.16
N SER A 37 -12.04 13.12 -50.82
CA SER A 37 -10.94 13.58 -51.70
C SER A 37 -9.50 13.45 -51.14
N PHE A 38 -9.21 12.44 -50.32
CA PHE A 38 -7.83 11.97 -50.14
C PHE A 38 -7.74 10.48 -50.47
N GLY A 39 -7.91 10.18 -51.77
CA GLY A 39 -7.56 8.88 -52.35
C GLY A 39 -6.04 8.75 -52.46
N GLY A 40 -5.39 8.41 -51.36
CA GLY A 40 -4.19 7.57 -51.35
C GLY A 40 -4.65 6.19 -50.89
N GLU A 41 -4.17 5.13 -51.55
CA GLU A 41 -4.57 3.72 -51.34
C GLU A 41 -4.73 3.33 -49.86
N ASN A 42 -5.94 3.47 -49.31
CA ASN A 42 -6.34 2.74 -48.11
C ASN A 42 -6.62 1.31 -48.56
N LYS A 43 -5.63 0.44 -48.37
CA LYS A 43 -5.91 -0.99 -48.27
C LYS A 43 -6.94 -1.17 -47.17
N ASP A 44 -8.11 -1.69 -47.52
CA ASP A 44 -8.97 -2.39 -46.57
C ASP A 44 -8.12 -3.45 -45.86
N THR A 45 -7.68 -3.16 -44.64
CA THR A 45 -7.11 -4.15 -43.71
C THR A 45 -7.98 -4.23 -42.47
N ASN A 46 -9.29 -4.37 -42.65
CA ASN A 46 -10.13 -5.02 -41.65
C ASN A 46 -9.98 -6.55 -41.83
N SER A 47 -8.75 -7.05 -41.68
CA SER A 47 -8.56 -8.48 -41.43
C SER A 47 -9.07 -8.72 -40.02
N ASN A 48 -10.10 -9.55 -39.89
CA ASN A 48 -10.63 -9.99 -38.60
C ASN A 48 -9.53 -10.82 -37.90
N LEU A 49 -8.61 -10.16 -37.21
CA LEU A 49 -7.48 -10.79 -36.51
C LEU A 49 -8.06 -11.61 -35.35
N LYS A 50 -7.90 -12.94 -35.40
CA LYS A 50 -8.41 -13.84 -34.36
C LYS A 50 -7.82 -13.47 -33.00
N GLY A 51 -8.67 -13.35 -31.98
CA GLY A 51 -8.24 -12.99 -30.62
C GLY A 51 -7.93 -11.51 -30.42
N HIS A 52 -8.14 -10.65 -31.42
CA HIS A 52 -7.96 -9.21 -31.27
C HIS A 52 -8.97 -8.64 -30.26
N MET A 53 -8.45 -7.91 -29.27
CA MET A 53 -9.17 -7.38 -28.12
C MET A 53 -9.82 -8.45 -27.23
N GLU A 54 -9.43 -9.72 -27.40
CA GLU A 54 -9.78 -10.80 -26.48
C GLU A 54 -8.69 -11.00 -25.43
N LYS A 55 -8.93 -11.90 -24.48
CA LYS A 55 -7.97 -12.19 -23.42
C LYS A 55 -6.72 -12.85 -23.97
N PHE A 56 -5.59 -12.60 -23.32
CA PHE A 56 -4.35 -13.30 -23.62
C PHE A 56 -4.56 -14.81 -23.55
N GLY A 57 -4.07 -15.51 -24.57
CA GLY A 57 -4.25 -16.96 -24.78
C GLY A 57 -5.31 -17.31 -25.84
N GLU A 58 -6.24 -16.40 -26.16
CA GLU A 58 -7.28 -16.64 -27.18
C GLU A 58 -6.80 -16.35 -28.62
N GLN A 59 -5.64 -15.71 -28.78
CA GLN A 59 -5.06 -15.36 -30.08
C GLN A 59 -4.48 -16.55 -30.88
N VAL A 60 -4.45 -17.77 -30.32
CA VAL A 60 -3.90 -18.96 -30.99
C VAL A 60 -4.97 -19.99 -31.33
N ASP A 61 -4.72 -20.84 -32.33
CA ASP A 61 -5.62 -21.94 -32.72
C ASP A 61 -5.41 -23.21 -31.89
N GLU A 62 -4.16 -23.49 -31.49
CA GLU A 62 -3.76 -24.72 -30.81
C GLU A 62 -2.98 -24.39 -29.55
N LEU A 63 -3.28 -25.12 -28.47
CA LEU A 63 -2.56 -25.03 -27.21
C LEU A 63 -1.44 -26.07 -27.20
N THR A 64 -0.29 -25.69 -26.66
CA THR A 64 0.78 -26.64 -26.35
C THR A 64 0.51 -27.30 -25.01
N GLU A 65 0.75 -28.60 -24.91
CA GLU A 65 0.51 -29.36 -23.69
C GLU A 65 1.61 -29.12 -22.65
N ILE A 66 1.21 -29.00 -21.38
CA ILE A 66 2.12 -29.04 -20.24
C ILE A 66 2.16 -30.49 -19.73
N PRO A 67 3.34 -31.11 -19.58
CA PRO A 67 3.48 -32.41 -18.94
C PRO A 67 2.70 -32.45 -17.61
N THR A 68 1.80 -33.43 -17.50
CA THR A 68 0.91 -33.58 -16.34
C THR A 68 1.08 -34.96 -15.72
N LEU A 69 1.30 -35.01 -14.41
CA LEU A 69 1.47 -36.23 -13.63
C LEU A 69 0.43 -36.32 -12.51
N ASP A 70 0.17 -37.53 -12.02
CA ASP A 70 -0.73 -37.77 -10.87
C ASP A 70 0.03 -37.93 -9.55
N HIS A 71 1.37 -37.97 -9.59
CA HIS A 71 2.24 -38.09 -8.42
C HIS A 71 3.57 -37.37 -8.69
N PHE A 72 4.26 -37.02 -7.60
CA PHE A 72 5.57 -36.39 -7.71
C PHE A 72 6.60 -37.38 -8.28
N PRO A 73 7.40 -36.97 -9.30
CA PRO A 73 8.61 -37.69 -9.64
C PRO A 73 9.64 -37.57 -8.50
N GLU A 74 10.60 -38.48 -8.47
CA GLU A 74 11.75 -38.37 -7.56
C GLU A 74 12.48 -37.03 -7.79
N PRO A 75 12.97 -36.35 -6.74
CA PRO A 75 13.67 -35.08 -6.86
C PRO A 75 14.80 -35.02 -7.91
N GLU A 76 15.59 -36.08 -8.07
CA GLU A 76 16.63 -36.15 -9.10
C GLU A 76 16.05 -36.23 -10.51
N VAL A 77 14.91 -36.90 -10.68
CA VAL A 77 14.16 -36.96 -11.94
C VAL A 77 13.55 -35.58 -12.24
N PHE A 78 12.98 -34.93 -11.23
CA PHE A 78 12.48 -33.56 -11.34
C PHE A 78 13.57 -32.60 -11.81
N TYR A 79 14.74 -32.64 -11.16
CA TYR A 79 15.91 -31.89 -11.57
C TYR A 79 16.28 -32.14 -13.03
N ARG A 80 16.54 -33.39 -13.40
CA ARG A 80 17.09 -33.75 -14.71
C ARG A 80 16.13 -33.46 -15.86
N ASP A 81 14.85 -33.77 -15.67
CA ASP A 81 13.89 -33.80 -16.77
C ASP A 81 13.02 -32.55 -16.87
N TYR A 82 12.90 -31.78 -15.79
CA TYR A 82 12.04 -30.61 -15.75
C TYR A 82 12.84 -29.36 -15.45
N MET A 83 13.48 -29.31 -14.27
CA MET A 83 14.19 -28.11 -13.84
C MET A 83 15.36 -27.78 -14.78
N ARG A 84 16.35 -28.65 -14.91
CA ARG A 84 17.52 -28.41 -15.79
C ARG A 84 17.13 -28.19 -17.26
N LYS A 85 16.06 -28.83 -17.74
CA LYS A 85 15.59 -28.70 -19.14
C LYS A 85 14.63 -27.54 -19.37
N SER A 86 14.28 -26.76 -18.35
CA SER A 86 13.31 -25.67 -18.42
C SER A 86 11.95 -26.14 -18.97
N VAL A 87 11.42 -27.23 -18.41
CA VAL A 87 10.11 -27.78 -18.81
C VAL A 87 9.11 -27.61 -17.66
N PRO A 88 7.99 -26.90 -17.88
CA PRO A 88 6.95 -26.76 -16.87
C PRO A 88 6.29 -28.11 -16.58
N LEU A 89 5.76 -28.26 -15.37
CA LEU A 89 5.16 -29.51 -14.91
C LEU A 89 3.92 -29.23 -14.08
N VAL A 90 2.81 -29.92 -14.36
CA VAL A 90 1.63 -29.96 -13.49
C VAL A 90 1.59 -31.31 -12.78
N VAL A 91 1.34 -31.31 -11.48
CA VAL A 91 1.02 -32.52 -10.73
C VAL A 91 -0.36 -32.37 -10.11
N LYS A 92 -1.30 -33.24 -10.53
CA LYS A 92 -2.71 -33.14 -10.15
C LYS A 92 -2.96 -33.86 -8.83
N GLY A 93 -3.63 -33.18 -7.90
CA GLY A 93 -4.10 -33.73 -6.63
C GLY A 93 -3.04 -34.22 -5.63
N ALA A 94 -1.75 -34.04 -5.92
CA ALA A 94 -0.65 -34.56 -5.09
C ALA A 94 -0.52 -33.87 -3.72
N LEU A 95 -1.22 -32.75 -3.50
CA LEU A 95 -1.24 -32.02 -2.23
C LEU A 95 -2.58 -32.10 -1.50
N LYS A 96 -3.50 -32.99 -1.91
CA LYS A 96 -4.80 -33.16 -1.25
C LYS A 96 -4.69 -33.57 0.23
N HIS A 97 -3.56 -34.12 0.65
CA HIS A 97 -3.29 -34.50 2.04
C HIS A 97 -2.94 -33.30 2.93
N TRP A 98 -2.59 -32.13 2.35
CA TRP A 98 -2.30 -30.93 3.14
C TRP A 98 -3.51 -30.56 4.01
N PRO A 99 -3.34 -30.44 5.34
CA PRO A 99 -4.39 -29.91 6.21
C PRO A 99 -4.94 -28.56 5.72
N ALA A 100 -4.10 -27.72 5.11
CA ALA A 100 -4.48 -26.44 4.54
C ALA A 100 -5.59 -26.56 3.48
N VAL A 101 -5.54 -27.58 2.61
CA VAL A 101 -6.53 -27.77 1.54
C VAL A 101 -7.94 -27.98 2.10
N GLU A 102 -8.07 -28.55 3.29
CA GLU A 102 -9.37 -28.73 3.93
C GLU A 102 -9.72 -27.59 4.90
N LYS A 103 -8.82 -27.26 5.82
CA LYS A 103 -9.12 -26.33 6.91
C LYS A 103 -9.24 -24.88 6.44
N TRP A 104 -8.43 -24.45 5.47
CA TRP A 104 -8.35 -23.04 5.07
C TRP A 104 -9.52 -22.60 4.17
N LYS A 105 -10.41 -23.52 3.80
CA LYS A 105 -11.72 -23.19 3.22
C LYS A 105 -12.63 -22.46 4.22
N ASN A 106 -12.40 -22.66 5.52
CA ASN A 106 -13.17 -22.05 6.59
C ASN A 106 -12.48 -20.78 7.10
N GLU A 107 -13.08 -19.61 6.83
CA GLU A 107 -12.56 -18.33 7.33
C GLU A 107 -12.63 -18.19 8.84
N ASP A 108 -13.56 -18.87 9.52
CA ASP A 108 -13.60 -18.88 10.98
C ASP A 108 -12.36 -19.58 11.54
N TYR A 109 -11.92 -20.68 10.92
CA TYR A 109 -10.66 -21.33 11.28
C TYR A 109 -9.45 -20.41 11.07
N LEU A 110 -9.39 -19.73 9.91
CA LEU A 110 -8.31 -18.78 9.61
C LEU A 110 -8.28 -17.64 10.63
N ARG A 111 -9.46 -17.14 11.02
CA ARG A 111 -9.59 -16.08 12.01
C ARG A 111 -9.22 -16.53 13.42
N GLU A 112 -9.73 -17.68 13.86
CA GLU A 112 -9.44 -18.22 15.21
C GLU A 112 -7.96 -18.55 15.37
N ARG A 113 -7.35 -19.17 14.36
CA ARG A 113 -5.96 -19.61 14.44
C ARG A 113 -4.96 -18.51 14.11
N PHE A 114 -5.17 -17.78 13.01
CA PHE A 114 -4.18 -16.83 12.47
C PHE A 114 -4.63 -15.37 12.57
N GLY A 115 -5.82 -15.08 13.12
CA GLY A 115 -6.43 -13.74 13.13
C GLY A 115 -5.54 -12.63 13.69
N HIS A 116 -4.66 -12.97 14.64
CA HIS A 116 -3.74 -12.05 15.31
C HIS A 116 -2.44 -11.78 14.52
N ARG A 117 -2.11 -12.63 13.54
CA ARG A 117 -0.89 -12.49 12.73
C ARG A 117 -1.08 -11.42 11.68
N THR A 118 -0.05 -10.60 11.46
CA THR A 118 -0.04 -9.53 10.48
C THR A 118 0.68 -9.97 9.21
N PHE A 119 0.11 -9.61 8.06
CA PHE A 119 0.61 -9.98 6.74
C PHE A 119 0.72 -8.75 5.86
N LEU A 120 1.71 -8.75 4.98
CA LEU A 120 1.80 -7.75 3.93
C LEU A 120 0.64 -7.99 2.94
N SER A 121 -0.20 -6.97 2.79
CA SER A 121 -1.41 -7.01 1.97
C SER A 121 -1.39 -5.85 1.00
N MET A 122 -1.77 -6.12 -0.24
CA MET A 122 -1.86 -5.14 -1.31
C MET A 122 -3.31 -4.74 -1.53
N TRP A 123 -3.58 -3.44 -1.48
CA TRP A 123 -4.84 -2.88 -1.93
C TRP A 123 -4.73 -2.49 -3.41
N ARG A 124 -5.49 -3.15 -4.28
CA ARG A 124 -5.60 -2.81 -5.72
C ARG A 124 -6.87 -2.00 -5.96
N ASN A 125 -6.76 -0.68 -5.98
CA ASN A 125 -7.87 0.20 -6.34
C ASN A 125 -8.08 0.19 -7.87
N ILE A 126 -9.26 -0.20 -8.35
CA ILE A 126 -9.57 -0.32 -9.79
C ILE A 126 -9.61 1.05 -10.48
N THR A 127 -9.96 2.12 -9.75
CA THR A 127 -10.07 3.46 -10.35
C THR A 127 -8.72 4.12 -10.58
N ASP A 128 -7.69 3.67 -9.86
CA ASP A 128 -6.31 4.05 -10.08
C ASP A 128 -5.61 2.85 -10.73
N ALA A 129 -5.76 2.75 -12.05
CA ALA A 129 -5.27 1.64 -12.86
C ALA A 129 -3.74 1.41 -12.78
N TYR A 130 -3.01 2.16 -11.95
CA TYR A 130 -1.57 2.17 -11.97
C TYR A 130 -0.88 1.79 -10.65
N HIS A 131 -1.50 1.80 -9.44
CA HIS A 131 -0.71 1.56 -8.21
C HIS A 131 -1.37 0.69 -7.12
N PRO A 132 -0.87 -0.53 -6.88
CA PRO A 132 -1.17 -1.27 -5.65
C PRO A 132 -0.47 -0.61 -4.46
N ALA A 133 -1.20 -0.41 -3.36
CA ALA A 133 -0.65 0.10 -2.11
C ALA A 133 -0.52 -1.04 -1.08
N HIS A 134 0.68 -1.23 -0.55
CA HIS A 134 0.98 -2.20 0.48
C HIS A 134 0.62 -1.65 1.87
N MET A 135 0.13 -2.54 2.71
CA MET A 135 -0.18 -2.29 4.11
C MET A 135 -0.02 -3.59 4.90
N MET A 136 0.37 -3.45 6.17
CA MET A 136 0.27 -4.56 7.10
C MET A 136 -1.18 -4.67 7.58
N MET A 137 -1.75 -5.86 7.51
CA MET A 137 -3.09 -6.16 8.02
C MET A 137 -3.04 -7.42 8.87
N SER A 138 -3.75 -7.44 9.99
CA SER A 138 -4.02 -8.70 10.68
C SER A 138 -4.84 -9.62 9.76
N MET A 139 -4.71 -10.95 9.88
CA MET A 139 -5.56 -11.88 9.12
C MET A 139 -7.04 -11.60 9.39
N ALA A 140 -7.42 -11.25 10.62
CA ALA A 140 -8.79 -10.88 10.94
C ALA A 140 -9.26 -9.64 10.14
N ASP A 141 -8.45 -8.57 10.10
CA ASP A 141 -8.75 -7.38 9.30
C ASP A 141 -8.78 -7.69 7.80
N PHE A 142 -7.86 -8.52 7.31
CA PHE A 142 -7.84 -8.94 5.92
C PHE A 142 -9.15 -9.65 5.57
N LEU A 143 -9.57 -10.64 6.35
CA LEU A 143 -10.81 -11.40 6.14
C LEU A 143 -12.06 -10.51 6.17
N ASP A 144 -12.06 -9.46 7.01
CA ASP A 144 -13.16 -8.50 7.09
C ASP A 144 -13.31 -7.64 5.81
N ASN A 145 -12.23 -7.46 5.03
CA ASN A 145 -12.18 -6.41 3.99
C ASN A 145 -11.87 -6.94 2.57
N TYR A 146 -11.22 -8.09 2.41
CA TYR A 146 -10.61 -8.50 1.13
C TYR A 146 -11.61 -8.80 0.01
N ARG A 147 -12.86 -9.12 0.35
CA ARG A 147 -13.93 -9.39 -0.62
C ARG A 147 -14.45 -8.09 -1.25
N GLU A 148 -14.69 -7.07 -0.45
CA GLU A 148 -15.30 -5.82 -0.89
C GLU A 148 -14.28 -4.83 -1.46
N HIS A 149 -13.05 -4.85 -0.92
CA HIS A 149 -12.04 -3.83 -1.22
C HIS A 149 -10.93 -4.29 -2.15
N LYS A 150 -11.06 -5.46 -2.81
CA LYS A 150 -10.04 -6.01 -3.71
C LYS A 150 -8.63 -5.99 -3.09
N ILE A 151 -8.55 -6.51 -1.87
CA ILE A 151 -7.28 -6.68 -1.15
C ILE A 151 -6.72 -8.05 -1.54
N TYR A 152 -5.42 -8.09 -1.77
CA TYR A 152 -4.66 -9.26 -2.18
C TYR A 152 -3.50 -9.44 -1.21
N MET A 153 -3.46 -10.55 -0.48
CA MET A 153 -2.33 -10.87 0.39
C MET A 153 -1.21 -11.46 -0.46
N ASP A 154 -0.02 -10.91 -0.29
CA ASP A 154 1.23 -11.36 -0.88
C ASP A 154 2.31 -11.22 0.19
N SER A 155 2.52 -12.32 0.92
CA SER A 155 3.30 -12.31 2.14
C SER A 155 4.00 -13.64 2.32
N THR A 156 5.04 -13.67 3.16
CA THR A 156 5.63 -14.92 3.63
C THR A 156 4.64 -15.69 4.51
N VAL A 157 4.62 -17.02 4.39
CA VAL A 157 3.86 -17.90 5.28
C VAL A 157 4.45 -17.84 6.69
N CYS A 158 3.64 -17.61 7.71
CA CYS A 158 4.10 -17.61 9.10
C CYS A 158 4.32 -19.05 9.64
N GLU A 159 5.07 -19.19 10.74
CA GLU A 159 5.37 -20.50 11.34
C GLU A 159 4.13 -21.35 11.65
N GLU A 160 3.06 -20.72 12.14
CA GLU A 160 1.82 -21.43 12.51
C GLU A 160 1.10 -21.98 11.28
N MET A 161 1.12 -21.25 10.17
CA MET A 161 0.52 -21.70 8.91
C MET A 161 1.35 -22.81 8.27
N ALA A 162 2.67 -22.78 8.44
CA ALA A 162 3.59 -23.82 7.97
C ALA A 162 3.38 -25.20 8.66
N GLU A 163 2.56 -25.27 9.72
CA GLU A 163 2.13 -26.55 10.32
C GLU A 163 1.10 -27.31 9.47
N ASP A 164 0.33 -26.59 8.65
CA ASP A 164 -0.71 -27.15 7.79
C ASP A 164 -0.17 -27.49 6.37
N LEU A 165 1.15 -27.39 6.15
CA LEU A 165 1.83 -27.55 4.86
C LEU A 165 3.03 -28.50 4.97
N THR A 166 3.30 -29.28 3.91
CA THR A 166 4.53 -30.09 3.76
C THR A 166 5.27 -29.72 2.47
N PHE A 167 6.58 -29.98 2.36
CA PHE A 167 7.28 -29.71 1.10
C PHE A 167 6.79 -30.66 -0.02
N PRO A 168 6.53 -30.17 -1.25
CA PRO A 168 6.20 -31.03 -2.38
C PRO A 168 7.29 -32.08 -2.62
N GLY A 169 6.87 -33.32 -2.91
CA GLY A 169 7.77 -34.48 -2.95
C GLY A 169 8.96 -34.31 -3.90
N TYR A 170 8.78 -33.63 -5.03
CA TYR A 170 9.83 -33.40 -6.03
C TYR A 170 10.91 -32.38 -5.61
N ILE A 171 10.72 -31.68 -4.49
CA ILE A 171 11.70 -30.76 -3.90
C ILE A 171 11.98 -31.09 -2.43
N ALA A 172 11.50 -32.24 -1.95
CA ALA A 172 11.65 -32.70 -0.57
C ALA A 172 13.07 -33.27 -0.32
N CYS A 173 14.12 -32.50 -0.61
CA CYS A 173 15.50 -32.94 -0.45
C CYS A 173 16.49 -31.80 -0.15
N ASP A 174 17.66 -32.13 0.41
CA ASP A 174 18.62 -31.12 0.88
C ASP A 174 19.16 -30.19 -0.20
N GLU A 175 19.33 -30.66 -1.44
CA GLU A 175 19.80 -29.83 -2.54
C GLU A 175 18.87 -28.65 -2.82
N TYR A 176 17.55 -28.84 -2.70
CA TYR A 176 16.57 -27.76 -2.89
C TYR A 176 16.46 -26.85 -1.67
N LEU A 177 16.52 -27.41 -0.45
CA LEU A 177 16.47 -26.61 0.77
C LEU A 177 17.61 -25.59 0.86
N LYS A 178 18.81 -25.95 0.36
CA LYS A 178 20.00 -25.07 0.38
C LYS A 178 19.82 -23.81 -0.49
N ILE A 179 18.92 -23.85 -1.47
CA ILE A 179 18.66 -22.77 -2.43
C ILE A 179 17.21 -22.27 -2.34
N LEU A 180 16.50 -22.63 -1.27
CA LEU A 180 15.15 -22.18 -1.01
C LEU A 180 15.18 -20.69 -0.66
N LYS A 181 14.41 -19.90 -1.42
CA LYS A 181 14.37 -18.44 -1.28
C LYS A 181 13.24 -17.94 -0.40
N GLN A 182 12.03 -18.49 -0.58
CA GLN A 182 10.84 -18.03 0.13
C GLN A 182 9.69 -19.04 0.00
N VAL A 183 8.87 -19.14 1.05
CA VAL A 183 7.54 -19.75 0.99
C VAL A 183 6.49 -18.67 1.19
N ALA A 184 5.76 -18.33 0.13
CA ALA A 184 4.81 -17.22 0.09
C ALA A 184 3.36 -17.71 0.06
N ILE A 185 2.45 -16.91 0.65
CA ILE A 185 1.01 -17.07 0.55
C ILE A 185 0.43 -16.02 -0.39
N PHE A 186 -0.45 -16.47 -1.27
CA PHE A 186 -1.24 -15.65 -2.17
C PHE A 186 -2.73 -15.85 -1.91
N PHE A 187 -3.37 -14.87 -1.27
CA PHE A 187 -4.77 -14.95 -0.82
C PHE A 187 -5.61 -13.78 -1.36
N ASN A 188 -6.69 -14.08 -2.09
CA ASN A 188 -7.68 -13.10 -2.54
C ASN A 188 -9.08 -13.71 -2.66
N SER A 189 -10.04 -12.90 -3.15
CA SER A 189 -11.46 -13.26 -3.29
C SER A 189 -11.86 -13.80 -4.67
N GLY A 190 -10.90 -14.15 -5.53
CA GLY A 190 -11.11 -14.80 -6.83
C GLY A 190 -11.16 -13.87 -8.05
N TRP A 191 -10.90 -12.57 -7.88
CA TRP A 191 -10.97 -11.56 -8.96
C TRP A 191 -9.61 -11.22 -9.61
N SER A 192 -8.50 -11.71 -9.06
CA SER A 192 -7.16 -11.28 -9.47
C SER A 192 -6.76 -11.78 -10.86
N SER A 193 -6.03 -10.92 -11.57
CA SER A 193 -5.34 -11.21 -12.82
C SER A 193 -3.96 -10.56 -12.74
N THR A 194 -2.91 -11.31 -13.01
CA THR A 194 -1.56 -10.76 -13.15
C THR A 194 -1.41 -10.11 -14.51
N ASP A 195 -0.48 -9.18 -14.64
CA ASP A 195 0.04 -8.79 -15.95
C ASP A 195 0.86 -9.95 -16.54
N ILE A 196 1.24 -9.82 -17.81
CA ILE A 196 2.13 -10.79 -18.46
C ILE A 196 3.55 -10.48 -18.02
N HIS A 197 4.20 -11.41 -17.33
CA HIS A 197 5.52 -11.21 -16.75
C HIS A 197 6.31 -12.52 -16.68
N LEU A 198 7.58 -12.43 -16.30
CA LEU A 198 8.42 -13.58 -16.00
C LEU A 198 8.96 -13.49 -14.57
N ASP A 199 9.18 -14.65 -13.97
CA ASP A 199 9.84 -14.74 -12.68
C ASP A 199 11.35 -14.96 -12.87
N VAL A 200 12.13 -14.38 -11.96
CA VAL A 200 13.59 -14.55 -11.84
C VAL A 200 13.96 -15.67 -10.85
N THR A 201 13.00 -16.54 -10.56
CA THR A 201 13.16 -17.69 -9.66
C THR A 201 12.46 -18.89 -10.25
N GLU A 202 12.84 -20.07 -9.79
CA GLU A 202 12.08 -21.28 -10.04
C GLU A 202 10.82 -21.23 -9.18
N THR A 203 9.66 -21.24 -9.82
CA THR A 203 8.38 -20.99 -9.14
C THR A 203 7.59 -22.29 -9.06
N ILE A 204 7.33 -22.73 -7.83
CA ILE A 204 6.49 -23.88 -7.53
C ILE A 204 5.22 -23.37 -6.87
N PHE A 205 4.07 -23.60 -7.48
CA PHE A 205 2.83 -22.94 -7.09
C PHE A 205 1.70 -23.95 -6.83
N ALA A 206 1.33 -24.09 -5.57
CA ALA A 206 0.33 -25.02 -5.06
C ALA A 206 -1.01 -24.32 -4.83
N GLN A 207 -2.08 -24.81 -5.48
CA GLN A 207 -3.43 -24.30 -5.26
C GLN A 207 -4.04 -24.97 -4.02
N VAL A 208 -4.41 -24.17 -3.02
CA VAL A 208 -4.96 -24.66 -1.73
C VAL A 208 -6.48 -24.59 -1.72
N THR A 209 -7.07 -23.45 -2.07
CA THR A 209 -8.52 -23.24 -2.14
C THR A 209 -8.89 -22.38 -3.34
N GLY A 210 -10.07 -22.54 -3.94
CA GLY A 210 -10.41 -21.87 -5.21
C GLY A 210 -9.60 -22.45 -6.39
N GLY A 211 -9.51 -21.71 -7.50
CA GLY A 211 -8.77 -22.16 -8.67
C GLY A 211 -7.99 -21.05 -9.38
N ARG A 212 -7.04 -21.46 -10.22
CA ARG A 212 -6.23 -20.57 -11.06
C ARG A 212 -6.01 -21.15 -12.44
N GLN A 213 -6.18 -20.30 -13.44
CA GLN A 213 -5.74 -20.54 -14.81
C GLN A 213 -4.36 -19.92 -15.00
N TRP A 214 -3.42 -20.73 -15.48
CA TRP A 214 -2.09 -20.32 -15.91
C TRP A 214 -2.03 -20.35 -17.42
N ILE A 215 -1.50 -19.28 -18.01
CA ILE A 215 -1.17 -19.18 -19.42
C ILE A 215 0.32 -18.89 -19.47
N LEU A 216 1.10 -19.79 -20.08
CA LEU A 216 2.55 -19.66 -20.18
C LEU A 216 2.98 -19.54 -21.64
N THR A 217 4.12 -18.93 -21.87
CA THR A 217 4.87 -19.04 -23.12
C THR A 217 6.37 -19.14 -22.85
N THR A 218 7.12 -19.56 -23.85
CA THR A 218 8.54 -19.89 -23.68
C THR A 218 9.37 -18.64 -23.40
N PRO A 219 10.53 -18.75 -22.72
CA PRO A 219 11.44 -17.63 -22.54
C PRO A 219 11.82 -16.96 -23.88
N SER A 220 12.06 -17.77 -24.92
CA SER A 220 12.44 -17.30 -26.27
C SER A 220 11.33 -16.58 -27.04
N ASP A 221 10.07 -16.81 -26.68
CA ASP A 221 8.92 -16.11 -27.26
C ASP A 221 8.71 -14.72 -26.64
N GLY A 222 9.46 -14.37 -25.58
CA GLY A 222 9.41 -13.07 -24.92
C GLY A 222 9.59 -11.86 -25.84
N LYS A 223 10.44 -12.00 -26.87
CA LYS A 223 10.61 -10.97 -27.92
C LYS A 223 9.32 -10.59 -28.65
N TYR A 224 8.34 -11.50 -28.70
CA TYR A 224 7.03 -11.27 -29.30
C TYR A 224 6.02 -10.65 -28.32
N LEU A 225 6.41 -10.50 -27.05
CA LEU A 225 5.64 -9.81 -26.01
C LEU A 225 6.07 -8.34 -25.84
N TYR A 226 6.93 -7.83 -26.73
CA TYR A 226 7.29 -6.40 -26.83
C TYR A 226 7.94 -5.82 -25.58
N SER A 227 8.54 -6.67 -24.73
CA SER A 227 9.19 -6.20 -23.50
C SER A 227 10.51 -5.46 -23.76
N ASP A 228 11.19 -5.75 -24.87
CA ASP A 228 12.44 -5.11 -25.30
C ASP A 228 12.28 -3.66 -25.83
N GLU A 229 11.05 -3.19 -26.09
CA GLU A 229 10.82 -1.89 -26.74
C GLU A 229 10.82 -0.68 -25.78
N PHE A 230 10.99 -0.93 -24.48
CA PHE A 230 10.95 0.09 -23.44
C PHE A 230 12.32 0.26 -22.79
N GLU A 231 12.69 1.49 -22.43
CA GLU A 231 14.03 1.83 -21.93
C GLU A 231 14.37 1.21 -20.56
N HIS A 232 13.40 0.65 -19.83
CA HIS A 232 13.59 0.04 -18.51
C HIS A 232 13.06 -1.41 -18.49
N HIS A 233 13.97 -2.32 -18.15
CA HIS A 233 13.79 -3.78 -18.06
C HIS A 233 13.22 -4.15 -16.68
N ASP A 234 11.92 -4.45 -16.61
CA ASP A 234 11.25 -4.90 -15.38
C ASP A 234 10.72 -6.35 -15.46
N GLY A 235 10.95 -7.08 -16.56
CA GLY A 235 10.42 -8.44 -16.76
C GLY A 235 8.90 -8.49 -16.97
N MET A 236 8.33 -7.39 -17.47
CA MET A 236 6.89 -7.16 -17.66
C MET A 236 6.60 -6.84 -19.12
N SER A 237 5.51 -7.38 -19.66
CA SER A 237 5.05 -7.05 -21.02
C SER A 237 4.10 -5.84 -21.03
N PRO A 238 4.23 -4.91 -21.99
CA PRO A 238 3.30 -3.79 -22.21
C PRO A 238 1.94 -4.23 -22.83
N VAL A 239 1.77 -5.52 -23.12
CA VAL A 239 0.55 -6.06 -23.73
C VAL A 239 -0.54 -6.17 -22.67
N ASN A 240 -1.70 -5.57 -22.96
CA ASN A 240 -2.86 -5.72 -22.09
C ASN A 240 -3.41 -7.15 -22.17
N GLN A 241 -3.29 -7.88 -21.07
CA GLN A 241 -3.68 -9.27 -20.91
C GLN A 241 -5.20 -9.52 -20.92
N GLU A 242 -6.00 -8.50 -20.62
CA GLU A 242 -7.46 -8.60 -20.64
C GLU A 242 -8.05 -8.21 -22.01
N ALA A 243 -7.28 -7.53 -22.86
CA ALA A 243 -7.66 -7.14 -24.22
C ALA A 243 -6.42 -6.98 -25.12
N VAL A 244 -5.99 -8.05 -25.77
CA VAL A 244 -4.77 -8.08 -26.60
C VAL A 244 -5.01 -7.33 -27.92
N ASP A 245 -4.43 -6.14 -28.03
CA ASP A 245 -4.47 -5.36 -29.26
C ASP A 245 -3.50 -5.92 -30.31
N LEU A 246 -3.95 -6.89 -31.10
CA LEU A 246 -3.17 -7.47 -32.21
C LEU A 246 -2.91 -6.52 -33.39
N GLN A 247 -3.53 -5.34 -33.44
CA GLN A 247 -3.15 -4.33 -34.43
C GLN A 247 -1.90 -3.59 -33.97
N LYS A 248 -1.82 -3.28 -32.67
CA LYS A 248 -0.65 -2.68 -32.04
C LYS A 248 0.49 -3.67 -31.82
N TYR A 249 0.16 -4.89 -31.40
CA TYR A 249 1.10 -5.96 -31.04
C TYR A 249 0.87 -7.24 -31.87
N PRO A 250 1.00 -7.19 -33.21
CA PRO A 250 0.66 -8.30 -34.10
C PRO A 250 1.47 -9.58 -33.83
N ASP A 251 2.70 -9.45 -33.32
CA ASP A 251 3.59 -10.58 -33.11
C ASP A 251 3.17 -11.48 -31.94
N VAL A 252 2.29 -11.00 -31.05
CA VAL A 252 1.73 -11.82 -29.96
C VAL A 252 0.98 -13.05 -30.50
N SER A 253 0.50 -13.01 -31.75
CA SER A 253 -0.10 -14.18 -32.41
C SER A 253 0.88 -15.31 -32.76
N LYS A 254 2.20 -15.05 -32.70
CA LYS A 254 3.26 -16.01 -33.06
C LYS A 254 3.69 -16.91 -31.90
N ILE A 255 3.31 -16.59 -30.67
CA ILE A 255 3.80 -17.27 -29.47
C ILE A 255 3.14 -18.64 -29.28
N ALA A 256 3.88 -19.60 -28.74
CA ALA A 256 3.29 -20.85 -28.27
C ALA A 256 2.58 -20.60 -26.93
N ILE A 257 1.31 -20.99 -26.82
CA ILE A 257 0.55 -20.87 -25.58
C ILE A 257 0.42 -22.23 -24.90
N TYR A 258 0.84 -22.28 -23.65
CA TYR A 258 0.63 -23.39 -22.74
C TYR A 258 -0.44 -22.99 -21.72
N LYS A 259 -1.39 -23.88 -21.43
CA LYS A 259 -2.50 -23.57 -20.51
C LYS A 259 -2.67 -24.66 -19.47
N ALA A 260 -2.75 -24.26 -18.20
CA ALA A 260 -3.11 -25.15 -17.09
C ALA A 260 -4.24 -24.55 -16.25
N ILE A 261 -5.11 -25.41 -15.73
CA ILE A 261 -6.14 -25.07 -14.76
C ILE A 261 -5.85 -25.86 -13.49
N LEU A 262 -5.59 -25.15 -12.40
CA LEU A 262 -5.28 -25.71 -11.09
C LEU A 262 -6.51 -25.65 -10.19
N GLU A 263 -6.83 -26.79 -9.60
CA GLU A 263 -7.85 -27.00 -8.59
C GLU A 263 -7.19 -27.28 -7.23
N PRO A 264 -7.94 -27.24 -6.10
CA PRO A 264 -7.40 -27.51 -4.78
C PRO A 264 -6.64 -28.84 -4.69
N GLY A 265 -5.37 -28.77 -4.27
CA GLY A 265 -4.44 -29.89 -4.18
C GLY A 265 -3.57 -30.13 -5.43
N ASP A 266 -3.77 -29.35 -6.50
CA ASP A 266 -2.88 -29.35 -7.66
C ASP A 266 -1.69 -28.40 -7.44
N ILE A 267 -0.60 -28.67 -8.16
CA ILE A 267 0.63 -27.87 -8.10
C ILE A 267 1.25 -27.75 -9.49
N ILE A 268 1.74 -26.57 -9.84
CA ILE A 268 2.50 -26.31 -11.06
C ILE A 268 3.92 -25.91 -10.73
N TYR A 269 4.87 -26.40 -11.51
CA TYR A 269 6.22 -25.88 -11.57
C TYR A 269 6.36 -25.04 -12.85
N VAL A 270 6.78 -23.79 -12.69
CA VAL A 270 7.07 -22.83 -13.75
C VAL A 270 8.57 -22.51 -13.70
N PRO A 271 9.33 -22.84 -14.76
CA PRO A 271 10.76 -22.61 -14.74
C PRO A 271 11.13 -21.12 -14.75
N GLU A 272 12.22 -20.75 -14.07
CA GLU A 272 12.79 -19.39 -14.12
C GLU A 272 12.94 -18.93 -15.59
N GLY A 273 12.44 -17.73 -15.88
CA GLY A 273 12.43 -17.11 -17.21
C GLY A 273 11.20 -17.39 -18.08
N TRP A 274 10.26 -18.25 -17.65
CA TRP A 274 9.02 -18.46 -18.40
C TRP A 274 8.05 -17.29 -18.22
N TRP A 275 7.55 -16.80 -19.35
CA TRP A 275 6.53 -15.76 -19.40
C TRP A 275 5.18 -16.35 -19.05
N HIS A 276 4.41 -15.64 -18.24
CA HIS A 276 3.14 -16.14 -17.78
C HIS A 276 2.13 -15.06 -17.39
N GLN A 277 0.86 -15.48 -17.41
CA GLN A 277 -0.30 -14.73 -16.96
C GLN A 277 -1.16 -15.66 -16.11
N VAL A 278 -1.53 -15.21 -14.91
CA VAL A 278 -2.32 -16.01 -13.98
C VAL A 278 -3.64 -15.30 -13.69
N ARG A 279 -4.73 -16.04 -13.85
CA ARG A 279 -6.08 -15.56 -13.56
C ARG A 279 -6.75 -16.46 -12.53
N THR A 280 -7.21 -15.88 -11.43
CA THR A 280 -8.00 -16.65 -10.46
C THR A 280 -9.42 -16.90 -10.96
N HIS A 281 -9.96 -18.04 -10.57
CA HIS A 281 -11.37 -18.37 -10.71
C HIS A 281 -11.88 -19.10 -9.45
N GLY A 282 -13.20 -19.27 -9.34
CA GLY A 282 -13.83 -19.80 -8.13
C GLY A 282 -14.09 -18.71 -7.08
N GLY A 283 -14.80 -19.09 -6.01
CA GLY A 283 -15.20 -18.19 -4.93
C GLY A 283 -14.14 -18.02 -3.83
N PRO A 284 -14.32 -17.03 -2.94
CA PRO A 284 -13.51 -16.86 -1.74
C PRO A 284 -13.68 -18.03 -0.74
N PRO A 285 -12.65 -18.38 0.05
CA PRO A 285 -11.27 -17.90 -0.07
C PRO A 285 -10.54 -18.54 -1.25
N ASN A 286 -9.75 -17.77 -2.02
CA ASN A 286 -8.84 -18.30 -3.04
C ASN A 286 -7.40 -18.15 -2.55
N ILE A 287 -6.79 -19.28 -2.15
CA ILE A 287 -5.49 -19.34 -1.50
C ILE A 287 -4.55 -20.24 -2.30
N ALA A 288 -3.32 -19.79 -2.50
CA ALA A 288 -2.22 -20.65 -2.91
C ALA A 288 -0.95 -20.39 -2.10
N ILE A 289 -0.06 -21.38 -2.15
CA ILE A 289 1.28 -21.29 -1.64
C ILE A 289 2.25 -21.32 -2.82
N ALA A 290 3.16 -20.36 -2.88
CA ALA A 290 4.29 -20.41 -3.78
C ALA A 290 5.57 -20.75 -3.01
N ILE A 291 6.43 -21.54 -3.63
CA ILE A 291 7.75 -21.89 -3.14
C ILE A 291 8.73 -21.42 -4.20
N PHE A 292 9.54 -20.43 -3.85
CA PHE A 292 10.54 -19.83 -4.74
C PHE A 292 11.92 -20.41 -4.45
N ILE A 293 12.65 -20.77 -5.49
CA ILE A 293 13.98 -21.37 -5.42
C ILE A 293 14.96 -20.57 -6.28
N ASP A 294 16.09 -20.17 -5.69
CA ASP A 294 17.15 -19.42 -6.35
C ASP A 294 18.14 -20.38 -7.05
N PHE A 295 17.81 -20.78 -8.28
CA PHE A 295 18.60 -21.79 -9.00
C PHE A 295 19.68 -21.20 -9.90
N LEU A 296 19.33 -20.28 -10.81
CA LEU A 296 20.30 -19.68 -11.73
C LEU A 296 20.89 -18.39 -11.16
N LEU A 297 20.12 -17.66 -10.35
CA LEU A 297 20.46 -16.31 -9.88
C LEU A 297 20.85 -15.41 -11.06
N CYS A 298 20.07 -15.50 -12.15
CA CYS A 298 20.40 -14.85 -13.42
C CYS A 298 20.68 -13.36 -13.25
N MET A 299 19.85 -12.64 -12.49
CA MET A 299 20.00 -11.22 -12.20
C MET A 299 21.40 -10.82 -11.71
N PHE A 300 22.11 -11.72 -11.02
CA PHE A 300 23.46 -11.48 -10.51
C PHE A 300 24.57 -12.03 -11.42
N ASN A 301 24.24 -13.04 -12.22
CA ASN A 301 25.19 -13.79 -13.04
C ASN A 301 25.18 -13.36 -14.52
N THR A 302 24.23 -12.53 -14.93
CA THR A 302 24.14 -11.96 -16.27
C THR A 302 24.30 -10.43 -16.22
N PRO A 303 25.07 -9.82 -17.14
CA PRO A 303 25.12 -8.36 -17.24
C PRO A 303 23.75 -7.78 -17.57
N PRO A 304 23.40 -6.57 -17.09
CA PRO A 304 22.19 -5.88 -17.50
C PRO A 304 22.12 -5.72 -19.02
N SER A 305 20.99 -6.11 -19.61
CA SER A 305 20.74 -6.07 -21.04
C SER A 305 19.24 -5.94 -21.32
N ASN A 306 18.83 -5.95 -22.59
CA ASN A 306 17.41 -6.17 -22.92
C ASN A 306 16.98 -7.61 -22.54
N ASP A 307 15.67 -7.86 -22.47
CA ASP A 307 15.09 -9.12 -22.01
C ASP A 307 15.57 -10.28 -22.88
N SER A 308 15.59 -10.11 -24.20
CA SER A 308 16.05 -11.18 -25.12
C SER A 308 17.47 -11.64 -24.79
N VAL A 309 18.41 -10.71 -24.58
CA VAL A 309 19.81 -11.04 -24.26
C VAL A 309 19.93 -11.58 -22.83
N TYR A 310 19.14 -11.06 -21.89
CA TYR A 310 19.11 -11.55 -20.51
C TYR A 310 18.68 -13.03 -20.47
N ILE A 311 17.60 -13.35 -21.19
CA ILE A 311 17.06 -14.70 -21.30
C ILE A 311 18.02 -15.66 -21.99
N ASP A 312 18.67 -15.25 -23.10
CA ASP A 312 19.66 -16.09 -23.77
C ASP A 312 20.84 -16.45 -22.85
N ASN A 313 21.27 -15.52 -22.00
CA ASN A 313 22.32 -15.77 -21.01
C ASN A 313 21.83 -16.70 -19.88
N CYS A 314 20.58 -16.55 -19.44
CA CYS A 314 19.96 -17.47 -18.48
C CYS A 314 19.87 -18.90 -19.00
N ILE A 315 19.49 -19.09 -20.26
CA ILE A 315 19.42 -20.40 -20.90
C ILE A 315 20.80 -21.07 -20.86
N LYS A 316 21.86 -20.36 -21.22
CA LYS A 316 23.24 -20.88 -21.15
C LYS A 316 23.65 -21.26 -19.73
N LEU A 317 23.37 -20.40 -18.75
CA LEU A 317 23.65 -20.71 -17.34
C LEU A 317 22.94 -21.98 -16.87
N ARG A 318 21.72 -22.23 -17.35
CA ARG A 318 20.97 -23.46 -17.06
C ARG A 318 21.61 -24.68 -17.71
N GLU A 319 22.06 -24.57 -18.96
CA GLU A 319 22.74 -25.64 -19.69
C GLU A 319 24.09 -26.03 -19.06
N GLU A 320 24.76 -25.08 -18.40
CA GLU A 320 26.03 -25.30 -17.68
C GLU A 320 25.86 -26.02 -16.33
N LYS A 321 24.62 -26.12 -15.80
CA LYS A 321 24.36 -26.85 -14.55
C LYS A 321 24.65 -28.35 -14.72
N PRO A 322 25.06 -29.05 -13.64
CA PRO A 322 25.30 -30.49 -13.66
C PRO A 322 24.15 -31.27 -14.30
N GLU A 323 24.42 -32.39 -14.96
CA GLU A 323 23.35 -33.21 -15.57
C GLU A 323 22.48 -33.91 -14.52
N GLU A 324 23.05 -34.21 -13.35
CA GLU A 324 22.41 -34.88 -12.24
C GLU A 324 22.74 -34.19 -10.92
N ILE A 325 21.82 -34.30 -9.97
CA ILE A 325 22.06 -33.97 -8.55
C ILE A 325 21.94 -35.24 -7.72
N LYS A 326 22.39 -35.18 -6.47
CA LYS A 326 22.25 -36.27 -5.51
C LYS A 326 21.65 -35.75 -4.22
N CYS A 327 20.43 -36.17 -3.90
CA CYS A 327 19.81 -35.88 -2.62
C CYS A 327 20.38 -36.82 -1.55
N ASN A 328 21.17 -36.28 -0.63
CA ASN A 328 21.75 -37.06 0.47
C ASN A 328 20.79 -37.16 1.66
N ILE A 329 19.91 -36.17 1.80
CA ILE A 329 18.85 -36.15 2.80
C ILE A 329 17.52 -36.06 2.05
N ARG A 330 16.64 -37.01 2.34
CA ARG A 330 15.23 -36.94 1.95
C ARG A 330 14.43 -36.40 3.11
N ILE A 331 13.49 -35.53 2.79
CA ILE A 331 12.56 -34.98 3.77
C ILE A 331 11.33 -35.86 3.73
N ASP A 332 10.99 -36.48 4.86
CA ASP A 332 9.74 -37.22 5.01
C ASP A 332 8.55 -36.24 4.90
N ASP A 333 7.35 -36.75 4.68
CA ASP A 333 6.12 -35.94 4.67
C ASP A 333 5.82 -35.41 6.08
N MET A 334 6.53 -34.34 6.44
CA MET A 334 6.47 -33.66 7.73
C MET A 334 6.19 -32.18 7.53
N PRO A 335 5.54 -31.51 8.51
CA PRO A 335 5.21 -30.10 8.39
C PRO A 335 6.44 -29.23 8.10
N ILE A 336 6.29 -28.24 7.22
CA ILE A 336 7.37 -27.31 6.84
C ILE A 336 8.00 -26.67 8.10
N ARG A 337 7.18 -26.34 9.11
CA ARG A 337 7.67 -25.87 10.42
C ARG A 337 8.68 -26.81 11.07
N GLU A 338 8.43 -28.12 11.04
CA GLU A 338 9.33 -29.12 11.62
C GLU A 338 10.61 -29.28 10.80
N VAL A 339 10.52 -29.17 9.48
CA VAL A 339 11.69 -29.20 8.58
C VAL A 339 12.65 -28.07 8.93
N PHE A 340 12.15 -26.85 9.09
CA PHE A 340 12.98 -25.70 9.44
C PHE A 340 13.60 -25.81 10.82
N SER A 341 12.87 -26.37 11.79
CA SER A 341 13.43 -26.66 13.12
C SER A 341 14.55 -27.72 13.06
N LYS A 342 14.32 -28.82 12.35
CA LYS A 342 15.24 -29.97 12.26
C LYS A 342 16.49 -29.67 11.42
N TYR A 343 16.34 -28.90 10.35
CA TYR A 343 17.40 -28.61 9.37
C TYR A 343 17.86 -27.16 9.38
N LYS A 344 17.71 -26.46 10.51
CA LYS A 344 18.12 -25.05 10.69
C LYS A 344 19.55 -24.74 10.23
N TYR A 345 20.46 -25.72 10.32
CA TYR A 345 21.86 -25.58 9.89
C TYR A 345 22.03 -25.42 8.37
N LEU A 346 21.02 -25.78 7.57
CA LEU A 346 21.00 -25.51 6.13
C LEU A 346 20.75 -24.04 5.81
N LYS A 347 20.43 -23.21 6.82
CA LYS A 347 20.13 -21.78 6.70
C LYS A 347 19.23 -21.46 5.50
N PRO A 348 18.05 -22.08 5.36
CA PRO A 348 17.13 -21.63 4.34
C PRO A 348 16.70 -20.21 4.70
N GLU A 349 17.16 -19.22 3.94
CA GLU A 349 16.80 -17.80 4.07
C GLU A 349 15.28 -17.56 3.81
N ALA A 350 14.57 -18.63 3.44
CA ALA A 350 13.17 -18.70 3.02
C ALA A 350 12.09 -18.45 4.07
N MET A 351 12.48 -18.44 5.33
CA MET A 351 11.65 -17.86 6.36
C MET A 351 12.50 -16.82 7.07
N ASP A 352 12.53 -15.60 6.53
CA ASP A 352 12.94 -14.46 7.33
C ASP A 352 11.79 -14.17 8.32
N ILE A 353 11.65 -15.06 9.30
CA ILE A 353 10.70 -15.02 10.43
C ILE A 353 10.98 -13.75 11.27
N GLU A 354 12.14 -13.12 11.08
CA GLU A 354 12.55 -11.93 11.81
C GLU A 354 11.97 -10.62 11.27
N GLN A 355 11.30 -10.60 10.11
CA GLN A 355 10.47 -9.45 9.73
C GLN A 355 9.31 -9.21 10.73
N GLU A 356 8.99 -10.18 11.59
CA GLU A 356 8.03 -10.03 12.71
C GLU A 356 8.51 -9.09 13.84
N SER A 357 9.67 -8.41 13.75
CA SER A 357 10.23 -7.69 14.92
C SER A 357 10.80 -6.28 14.73
N ARG A 358 10.48 -5.55 13.66
CA ARG A 358 10.46 -4.07 13.79
C ARG A 358 9.27 -3.73 14.67
N THR A 359 9.48 -3.86 15.97
CA THR A 359 8.50 -3.73 17.03
C THR A 359 7.55 -2.57 16.74
N ASP A 360 6.27 -2.90 16.59
CA ASP A 360 5.08 -2.04 16.52
C ASP A 360 4.90 -1.11 17.75
N ARG A 361 5.97 -0.78 18.47
CA ARG A 361 5.94 0.39 19.34
C ARG A 361 5.98 1.59 18.44
N ASP A 362 4.85 2.30 18.40
CA ASP A 362 4.78 3.64 17.83
C ASP A 362 6.04 4.40 18.25
N GLU A 363 6.72 5.01 17.29
CA GLU A 363 7.79 5.95 17.60
C GLU A 363 7.22 6.94 18.62
N GLU A 364 7.84 7.02 19.80
CA GLU A 364 7.42 7.88 20.89
C GLU A 364 8.48 8.93 21.14
N ILE A 365 8.03 10.12 21.54
CA ILE A 365 8.90 11.22 21.95
C ILE A 365 8.58 11.61 23.39
N ILE A 366 9.59 12.08 24.11
CA ILE A 366 9.41 12.64 25.45
C ILE A 366 9.14 14.14 25.31
N LEU A 367 7.96 14.57 25.73
CA LEU A 367 7.61 15.98 25.79
C LEU A 367 8.42 16.68 26.88
N LYS A 368 8.52 18.01 26.78
CA LYS A 368 9.18 18.85 27.79
C LYS A 368 8.56 18.74 29.20
N SER A 369 7.31 18.29 29.28
CA SER A 369 6.61 17.94 30.52
C SER A 369 7.09 16.63 31.15
N GLY A 370 7.90 15.82 30.46
CA GLY A 370 8.39 14.52 30.90
C GLY A 370 7.51 13.32 30.52
N TYR A 371 6.36 13.57 29.89
CA TYR A 371 5.45 12.51 29.44
C TYR A 371 5.79 12.04 28.02
N SER A 372 5.61 10.74 27.77
CA SER A 372 5.75 10.15 26.44
C SER A 372 4.54 10.48 25.56
N MET A 373 4.77 10.72 24.27
CA MET A 373 3.74 11.00 23.28
C MET A 373 4.05 10.23 21.97
N PRO A 374 3.10 9.45 21.42
CA PRO A 374 3.27 8.84 20.10
C PRO A 374 3.43 9.91 19.00
N VAL A 375 4.22 9.64 17.97
CA VAL A 375 4.42 10.59 16.85
C VAL A 375 3.30 10.55 15.80
N LEU A 376 2.55 9.46 15.73
CA LEU A 376 1.43 9.29 14.81
C LEU A 376 0.14 8.98 15.59
N GLY A 377 -0.93 9.70 15.28
CA GLY A 377 -2.25 9.48 15.88
C GLY A 377 -3.39 9.61 14.88
N LEU A 378 -4.61 9.57 15.40
CA LEU A 378 -5.84 9.78 14.65
C LEU A 378 -6.45 11.14 15.00
N GLY A 379 -6.67 11.98 13.98
CA GLY A 379 -7.53 13.15 14.12
C GLY A 379 -8.99 12.70 14.05
N VAL A 380 -9.79 12.99 15.08
CA VAL A 380 -11.21 12.57 15.18
C VAL A 380 -12.17 13.74 14.94
N GLY A 381 -11.68 14.98 15.09
CA GLY A 381 -12.49 16.18 14.90
C GLY A 381 -13.18 16.26 13.53
N GLY A 382 -14.44 16.69 13.52
CA GLY A 382 -15.29 16.88 12.35
C GLY A 382 -15.82 15.59 11.73
N MET A 383 -15.76 14.46 12.43
CA MET A 383 -16.40 13.21 12.04
C MET A 383 -17.83 13.14 12.58
N THR A 384 -18.72 12.48 11.83
CA THR A 384 -20.01 12.05 12.39
C THR A 384 -19.78 10.98 13.47
N PRO A 385 -20.75 10.73 14.39
CA PRO A 385 -20.60 9.70 15.43
C PRO A 385 -20.22 8.33 14.87
N ASP A 386 -20.87 7.88 13.78
CA ASP A 386 -20.59 6.60 13.15
C ASP A 386 -19.20 6.54 12.51
N GLU A 387 -18.75 7.65 11.91
CA GLU A 387 -17.40 7.76 11.34
C GLU A 387 -16.33 7.72 12.43
N ALA A 388 -16.55 8.44 13.53
CA ALA A 388 -15.66 8.45 14.69
C ALA A 388 -15.60 7.05 15.34
N GLU A 389 -16.74 6.38 15.51
CA GLU A 389 -16.77 5.04 16.10
C GLU A 389 -15.98 4.04 15.25
N ARG A 390 -16.24 3.98 13.94
CA ARG A 390 -15.49 3.10 13.04
C ARG A 390 -14.00 3.42 13.06
N GLY A 391 -13.64 4.70 12.95
CA GLY A 391 -12.24 5.13 12.91
C GLY A 391 -11.48 4.84 14.20
N ILE A 392 -12.06 5.18 15.37
CA ILE A 392 -11.43 4.96 16.67
C ILE A 392 -11.26 3.47 16.97
N ARG A 393 -12.29 2.65 16.76
CA ARG A 393 -12.20 1.19 17.04
C ARG A 393 -11.12 0.54 16.19
N HIS A 394 -11.06 0.87 14.90
CA HIS A 394 -10.03 0.35 14.01
C HIS A 394 -8.63 0.84 14.41
N ALA A 395 -8.47 2.13 14.70
CA ALA A 395 -7.20 2.69 15.14
C ALA A 395 -6.68 2.02 16.43
N LEU A 396 -7.55 1.80 17.43
CA LEU A 396 -7.18 1.09 18.65
C LEU A 396 -6.77 -0.36 18.37
N LYS A 397 -7.52 -1.06 17.50
CA LYS A 397 -7.25 -2.44 17.08
C LYS A 397 -5.87 -2.58 16.44
N ILE A 398 -5.48 -1.67 15.55
CA ILE A 398 -4.17 -1.70 14.87
C ILE A 398 -3.04 -1.01 15.66
N GLY A 399 -3.28 -0.71 16.94
CA GLY A 399 -2.22 -0.25 17.85
C GLY A 399 -2.02 1.26 17.93
N ASN A 400 -2.84 2.11 17.28
CA ASN A 400 -2.73 3.56 17.50
C ASN A 400 -3.09 3.92 18.95
N ARG A 401 -2.29 4.82 19.53
CA ARG A 401 -2.49 5.29 20.92
C ARG A 401 -2.63 6.79 21.06
N LEU A 402 -2.53 7.58 19.99
CA LEU A 402 -2.72 9.03 20.03
C LEU A 402 -4.04 9.44 19.36
N PHE A 403 -4.88 10.20 20.07
CA PHE A 403 -6.16 10.72 19.55
C PHE A 403 -6.29 12.23 19.75
N ASP A 404 -6.54 12.93 18.64
CA ASP A 404 -6.77 14.37 18.61
C ASP A 404 -8.26 14.68 18.44
N THR A 405 -8.94 15.11 19.52
CA THR A 405 -10.38 15.36 19.54
C THR A 405 -10.70 16.84 19.27
N ASP A 406 -11.98 17.14 19.04
CA ASP A 406 -12.48 18.52 19.00
C ASP A 406 -13.57 18.69 20.08
N PRO A 407 -13.44 19.66 21.00
CA PRO A 407 -14.46 19.89 22.02
C PRO A 407 -15.82 20.34 21.46
N GLU A 408 -15.89 20.73 20.18
CA GLU A 408 -17.09 21.29 19.55
C GLU A 408 -17.98 20.25 18.87
N ASP A 409 -17.55 18.98 18.82
CA ASP A 409 -18.32 17.87 18.26
C ASP A 409 -18.43 16.70 19.25
N GLU A 410 -18.93 15.56 18.77
CA GLU A 410 -19.14 14.34 19.56
C GLU A 410 -17.89 13.46 19.70
N SER A 411 -16.73 13.87 19.17
CA SER A 411 -15.50 13.05 19.16
C SER A 411 -15.05 12.65 20.57
N GLU A 412 -15.13 13.56 21.55
CA GLU A 412 -14.79 13.27 22.94
C GLU A 412 -15.76 12.27 23.60
N THR A 413 -17.06 12.39 23.34
CA THR A 413 -18.08 11.48 23.87
C THR A 413 -17.89 10.08 23.31
N THR A 414 -17.70 9.98 21.98
CA THR A 414 -17.49 8.70 21.28
C THR A 414 -16.20 8.03 21.74
N LEU A 415 -15.08 8.78 21.80
CA LEU A 415 -13.81 8.24 22.29
C LEU A 415 -13.92 7.77 23.75
N GLY A 416 -14.56 8.57 24.62
CA GLY A 416 -14.78 8.19 26.02
C GLY A 416 -15.58 6.91 26.17
N SER A 417 -16.64 6.71 25.37
CA SER A 417 -17.43 5.49 25.41
C SER A 417 -16.64 4.27 24.94
N ILE A 418 -15.93 4.40 23.81
CA ILE A 418 -15.12 3.30 23.28
C ILE A 418 -14.00 2.93 24.25
N LEU A 419 -13.27 3.90 24.78
CA LEU A 419 -12.20 3.62 25.76
C LEU A 419 -12.74 2.93 27.02
N SER A 420 -13.96 3.24 27.47
CA SER A 420 -14.58 2.56 28.62
C SER A 420 -14.98 1.10 28.36
N GLU A 421 -15.09 0.70 27.10
CA GLU A 421 -15.64 -0.61 26.69
C GLU A 421 -14.65 -1.46 25.87
N ASN A 422 -13.52 -0.88 25.43
CA ASN A 422 -12.57 -1.57 24.55
C ASN A 422 -11.75 -2.64 25.27
N GLU A 423 -11.34 -3.67 24.52
CA GLU A 423 -10.46 -4.74 25.00
C GLU A 423 -8.99 -4.58 24.55
N TYR A 424 -8.69 -3.58 23.72
CA TYR A 424 -7.40 -3.43 23.07
C TYR A 424 -6.33 -2.77 23.95
N CYS A 425 -6.76 -1.89 24.88
CA CYS A 425 -5.84 -1.11 25.71
C CYS A 425 -6.53 -0.51 26.94
N LYS A 426 -5.73 -0.10 27.91
CA LYS A 426 -6.19 0.66 29.07
C LYS A 426 -6.14 2.16 28.79
N ARG A 427 -6.84 2.96 29.59
CA ARG A 427 -6.84 4.43 29.48
C ARG A 427 -5.42 5.00 29.57
N GLU A 428 -4.56 4.45 30.44
CA GLU A 428 -3.17 4.87 30.60
C GLU A 428 -2.26 4.59 29.40
N ASP A 429 -2.68 3.70 28.49
CA ASP A 429 -1.94 3.40 27.26
C ASP A 429 -2.29 4.39 26.12
N VAL A 430 -3.29 5.26 26.31
CA VAL A 430 -3.82 6.16 25.29
C VAL A 430 -3.49 7.61 25.62
N PHE A 431 -2.95 8.33 24.66
CA PHE A 431 -2.67 9.77 24.73
C PHE A 431 -3.81 10.56 24.10
N VAL A 432 -4.58 11.29 24.92
CA VAL A 432 -5.74 12.09 24.46
C VAL A 432 -5.40 13.59 24.44
N ILE A 433 -5.65 14.22 23.30
CA ILE A 433 -5.52 15.67 23.13
C ILE A 433 -6.91 16.31 23.13
N VAL A 434 -7.11 17.27 24.04
CA VAL A 434 -8.28 18.15 24.11
C VAL A 434 -7.88 19.58 23.78
N LYS A 435 -8.82 20.36 23.25
CA LYS A 435 -8.59 21.77 22.90
C LYS A 435 -9.55 22.69 23.66
N VAL A 436 -9.12 23.91 23.96
CA VAL A 436 -9.97 24.99 24.47
C VAL A 436 -10.27 25.93 23.31
N HIS A 437 -11.53 25.98 22.87
CA HIS A 437 -11.97 26.87 21.79
C HIS A 437 -11.88 28.35 22.22
N PRO A 438 -11.58 29.30 21.33
CA PRO A 438 -11.55 30.73 21.64
C PRO A 438 -12.80 31.27 22.36
N LYS A 439 -13.98 30.73 22.08
CA LYS A 439 -15.25 31.07 22.77
C LYS A 439 -15.23 30.80 24.28
N ASN A 440 -14.36 29.90 24.73
CA ASN A 440 -14.21 29.46 26.12
C ASN A 440 -12.94 30.01 26.79
N LEU A 441 -12.31 31.06 26.24
CA LEU A 441 -11.16 31.70 26.88
C LEU A 441 -11.56 32.47 28.14
N GLY A 442 -10.59 32.65 29.04
CA GLY A 442 -10.80 33.21 30.38
C GLY A 442 -10.90 32.14 31.46
N LYS A 443 -10.74 32.56 32.73
CA LYS A 443 -10.52 31.63 33.85
C LYS A 443 -11.62 30.57 33.99
N GLU A 444 -12.85 31.01 34.28
CA GLU A 444 -13.96 30.10 34.58
C GLU A 444 -14.37 29.29 33.34
N ALA A 445 -14.49 29.96 32.19
CA ALA A 445 -14.88 29.31 30.94
C ALA A 445 -13.89 28.21 30.52
N THR A 446 -12.59 28.44 30.70
CA THR A 446 -11.56 27.43 30.39
C THR A 446 -11.65 26.24 31.34
N ARG A 447 -11.78 26.48 32.65
CA ARG A 447 -11.94 25.41 33.64
C ARG A 447 -13.16 24.53 33.32
N MET A 448 -14.32 25.17 33.11
CA MET A 448 -15.56 24.48 32.74
C MET A 448 -15.44 23.72 31.41
N SER A 449 -14.72 24.26 30.43
CA SER A 449 -14.51 23.60 29.14
C SER A 449 -13.70 22.31 29.31
N ILE A 450 -12.62 22.34 30.09
CA ILE A 450 -11.75 21.18 30.32
C ILE A 450 -12.49 20.12 31.16
N GLU A 451 -13.19 20.52 32.21
CA GLU A 451 -13.99 19.60 33.06
C GLU A 451 -15.12 18.93 32.26
N ARG A 452 -15.74 19.65 31.30
CA ARG A 452 -16.71 19.07 30.38
C ARG A 452 -16.07 18.01 29.48
N SER A 453 -14.87 18.27 28.97
CA SER A 453 -14.13 17.29 28.18
C SER A 453 -13.78 16.04 28.99
N MET A 454 -13.30 16.21 30.23
CA MET A 454 -13.06 15.08 31.15
C MET A 454 -14.32 14.24 31.37
N LYS A 455 -15.47 14.88 31.55
CA LYS A 455 -16.77 14.19 31.69
C LYS A 455 -17.15 13.40 30.44
N ARG A 456 -17.00 13.98 29.24
CA ARG A 456 -17.30 13.30 27.96
C ARG A 456 -16.37 12.11 27.71
N LEU A 457 -15.08 12.30 28.00
CA LEU A 457 -14.05 11.27 27.90
C LEU A 457 -14.10 10.23 29.03
N LYS A 458 -14.96 10.42 30.03
CA LYS A 458 -15.11 9.57 31.22
C LYS A 458 -13.76 9.32 31.94
N THR A 459 -12.98 10.37 32.15
CA THR A 459 -11.63 10.28 32.71
C THR A 459 -11.32 11.44 33.67
N ASP A 460 -10.47 11.19 34.65
CA ASP A 460 -10.07 12.19 35.65
C ASP A 460 -8.81 12.98 35.25
N TYR A 461 -8.19 12.64 34.12
CA TYR A 461 -7.01 13.33 33.60
C TYR A 461 -6.97 13.41 32.07
N ILE A 462 -6.31 14.44 31.55
CA ILE A 462 -6.05 14.64 30.12
C ILE A 462 -4.54 14.67 29.87
N ASP A 463 -4.09 14.00 28.80
CA ASP A 463 -2.66 13.90 28.47
C ASP A 463 -2.10 15.21 27.92
N LEU A 464 -2.86 15.87 27.03
CA LEU A 464 -2.52 17.18 26.50
C LEU A 464 -3.74 18.08 26.35
N VAL A 465 -3.67 19.29 26.90
CA VAL A 465 -4.64 20.35 26.62
C VAL A 465 -3.99 21.46 25.81
N LEU A 466 -4.62 21.84 24.69
CA LEU A 466 -4.18 22.93 23.81
C LEU A 466 -5.14 24.11 23.86
N ILE A 467 -4.63 25.34 23.92
CA ILE A 467 -5.42 26.52 23.53
C ILE A 467 -5.57 26.48 22.00
N LYS A 468 -6.79 26.30 21.46
CA LYS A 468 -7.03 26.04 20.01
C LYS A 468 -6.58 27.19 19.10
N ALA A 469 -6.75 28.43 19.58
CA ALA A 469 -6.31 29.66 18.94
C ALA A 469 -6.23 30.80 19.97
N PRO A 470 -5.41 31.85 19.74
CA PRO A 470 -5.18 32.91 20.72
C PRO A 470 -6.37 33.86 20.92
N SER A 471 -7.27 33.98 19.95
CA SER A 471 -8.49 34.80 20.03
C SER A 471 -9.49 34.41 18.94
N CYS A 472 -10.73 34.90 19.05
CA CYS A 472 -11.79 34.73 18.04
C CYS A 472 -11.51 35.48 16.73
N ASP A 473 -10.54 36.41 16.71
CA ASP A 473 -10.09 37.07 15.47
C ASP A 473 -9.14 36.20 14.65
N THR A 474 -8.78 35.02 15.17
CA THR A 474 -7.98 34.06 14.42
C THR A 474 -8.86 33.50 13.31
N LYS A 475 -8.40 33.65 12.06
CA LYS A 475 -9.13 33.20 10.86
C LYS A 475 -9.68 31.77 11.01
N GLY A 476 -10.99 31.60 10.85
CA GLY A 476 -11.68 30.32 10.97
C GLY A 476 -12.13 29.94 12.39
N PHE A 477 -12.04 30.87 13.35
CA PHE A 477 -12.48 30.72 14.73
C PHE A 477 -13.38 31.88 15.18
N GLU A 478 -14.13 32.47 14.24
CA GLU A 478 -15.03 33.57 14.51
C GLU A 478 -16.06 33.15 15.58
N CYS A 479 -16.25 34.00 16.60
CA CYS A 479 -17.20 33.77 17.70
C CYS A 479 -18.35 34.78 17.62
N ASP A 480 -19.51 34.44 18.17
CA ASP A 480 -20.62 35.39 18.29
C ASP A 480 -20.29 36.51 19.29
N ALA A 481 -20.99 37.65 19.19
CA ALA A 481 -20.66 38.87 19.95
C ALA A 481 -20.71 38.70 21.50
N ASP A 482 -21.47 37.72 22.00
CA ASP A 482 -21.60 37.40 23.42
C ASP A 482 -20.73 36.20 23.87
N GLU A 483 -20.01 35.61 22.92
CA GLU A 483 -19.07 34.51 23.11
C GLU A 483 -17.64 35.05 23.27
N ASN A 484 -16.86 34.43 24.16
CA ASN A 484 -15.53 34.87 24.62
C ASN A 484 -15.52 36.10 25.54
N ARG A 485 -15.15 35.88 26.81
CA ARG A 485 -15.07 36.93 27.85
C ARG A 485 -13.69 37.03 28.50
N GLY A 486 -12.66 36.41 27.94
CA GLY A 486 -11.35 36.36 28.56
C GLY A 486 -10.18 36.20 27.60
N THR A 487 -8.99 36.12 28.17
CA THR A 487 -7.73 36.10 27.42
C THR A 487 -7.08 34.72 27.43
N TRP A 488 -6.25 34.42 26.43
CA TRP A 488 -5.48 33.18 26.41
C TRP A 488 -4.50 33.10 27.60
N GLN A 489 -4.02 34.24 28.12
CA GLN A 489 -3.16 34.30 29.31
C GLN A 489 -3.90 33.80 30.56
N GLU A 490 -5.16 34.21 30.73
CA GLU A 490 -6.00 33.72 31.84
C GLU A 490 -6.28 32.21 31.71
N SER A 491 -6.56 31.74 30.50
CA SER A 491 -6.72 30.31 30.21
C SER A 491 -5.44 29.52 30.50
N TRP A 492 -4.28 30.04 30.10
CA TRP A 492 -2.99 29.40 30.38
C TRP A 492 -2.77 29.21 31.88
N LYS A 493 -3.03 30.23 32.69
CA LYS A 493 -2.91 30.14 34.16
C LYS A 493 -3.79 29.03 34.75
N VAL A 494 -5.03 28.88 34.26
CA VAL A 494 -5.91 27.77 34.69
C VAL A 494 -5.33 26.42 34.29
N MET A 495 -4.80 26.30 33.08
CA MET A 495 -4.15 25.07 32.62
C MET A 495 -2.91 24.73 33.46
N GLU A 496 -2.12 25.72 33.90
CA GLU A 496 -1.01 25.52 34.84
C GLU A 496 -1.48 25.05 36.22
N GLU A 497 -2.57 25.62 36.74
CA GLU A 497 -3.18 25.17 38.00
C GLU A 497 -3.61 23.71 37.92
N MET A 498 -4.33 23.33 36.84
CA MET A 498 -4.79 21.97 36.62
C MET A 498 -3.65 20.99 36.31
N ASN A 499 -2.53 21.48 35.75
CA ASN A 499 -1.33 20.68 35.60
C ASN A 499 -0.69 20.36 36.95
N LYS A 500 -0.61 21.35 37.85
CA LYS A 500 -0.09 21.16 39.21
C LYS A 500 -0.93 20.19 40.06
N THR A 501 -2.24 20.11 39.82
CA THR A 501 -3.12 19.12 40.49
C THR A 501 -3.04 17.73 39.88
N GLY A 502 -2.34 17.55 38.75
CA GLY A 502 -2.24 16.28 38.03
C GLY A 502 -3.43 15.97 37.11
N SER A 503 -4.42 16.86 37.02
CA SER A 503 -5.59 16.70 36.15
C SER A 503 -5.23 16.89 34.67
N ILE A 504 -4.13 17.59 34.37
CA ILE A 504 -3.58 17.72 33.02
C ILE A 504 -2.11 17.35 33.06
N ARG A 505 -1.65 16.43 32.20
CA ARG A 505 -0.25 16.00 32.18
C ARG A 505 0.66 16.98 31.44
N SER A 506 0.22 17.43 30.26
CA SER A 506 0.96 18.36 29.40
C SER A 506 0.05 19.48 28.90
N ILE A 507 0.63 20.66 28.68
CA ILE A 507 -0.10 21.82 28.17
C ILE A 507 0.63 22.44 26.97
N GLY A 508 -0.14 22.97 26.03
CA GLY A 508 0.38 23.55 24.82
C GLY A 508 -0.62 24.51 24.16
N VAL A 509 -0.30 24.90 22.93
CA VAL A 509 -1.11 25.84 22.16
C VAL A 509 -1.24 25.39 20.71
N SER A 510 -2.24 25.93 20.01
CA SER A 510 -2.46 25.71 18.59
C SER A 510 -2.69 27.04 17.88
N ASN A 511 -2.18 27.17 16.65
CA ASN A 511 -2.30 28.38 15.83
C ASN A 511 -1.67 29.66 16.42
N PHE A 512 -0.67 29.53 17.30
CA PHE A 512 0.08 30.67 17.85
C PHE A 512 1.21 31.11 16.91
N LYS A 513 1.44 32.43 16.83
CA LYS A 513 2.59 33.02 16.15
C LYS A 513 3.84 33.03 17.06
N ILE A 514 5.03 33.17 16.47
CA ILE A 514 6.30 33.26 17.23
C ILE A 514 6.26 34.38 18.29
N SER A 515 5.65 35.54 17.99
CA SER A 515 5.53 36.63 18.97
C SER A 515 4.71 36.21 20.20
N GLN A 516 3.57 35.55 19.98
CA GLN A 516 2.70 35.06 21.04
C GLN A 516 3.34 33.93 21.84
N LEU A 517 4.12 33.05 21.18
CA LEU A 517 4.89 32.03 21.89
C LEU A 517 5.96 32.65 22.79
N LYS A 518 6.64 33.71 22.35
CA LYS A 518 7.61 34.43 23.18
C LYS A 518 6.95 35.08 24.39
N GLU A 519 5.79 35.72 24.21
CA GLU A 519 4.99 36.28 25.30
C GLU A 519 4.58 35.18 26.29
N LEU A 520 4.01 34.08 25.79
CA LEU A 520 3.62 32.94 26.60
C LEU A 520 4.78 32.38 27.41
N MET A 521 5.92 32.13 26.77
CA MET A 521 7.11 31.59 27.43
C MET A 521 7.71 32.52 28.48
N ALA A 522 7.49 33.84 28.37
CA ALA A 522 7.95 34.80 29.37
C ALA A 522 7.11 34.76 30.65
N GLU A 523 5.85 34.34 30.56
CA GLU A 523 4.91 34.28 31.69
C GLU A 523 4.70 32.86 32.24
N ALA A 524 4.96 31.83 31.45
CA ALA A 524 4.69 30.44 31.79
C ALA A 524 5.58 29.92 32.94
N THR A 525 4.95 29.32 33.94
CA THR A 525 5.60 28.56 35.03
C THR A 525 5.66 27.06 34.74
N VAL A 526 4.83 26.56 33.82
CA VAL A 526 4.84 25.18 33.33
C VAL A 526 5.33 25.16 31.87
N PRO A 527 6.12 24.14 31.44
CA PRO A 527 6.64 24.10 30.08
C PRO A 527 5.55 24.06 29.00
N VAL A 528 5.68 24.93 28.00
CA VAL A 528 4.93 24.81 26.73
C VAL A 528 5.42 23.55 26.02
N SER A 529 4.61 22.50 26.02
CA SER A 529 5.05 21.17 25.58
C SER A 529 4.85 20.95 24.08
N VAL A 530 3.74 21.47 23.53
CA VAL A 530 3.35 21.26 22.13
C VAL A 530 2.87 22.56 21.50
N LEU A 531 3.26 22.77 20.24
CA LEU A 531 2.59 23.69 19.32
C LEU A 531 1.96 22.89 18.18
N GLN A 532 0.63 22.93 18.07
CA GLN A 532 -0.08 22.40 16.91
C GLN A 532 -0.27 23.52 15.86
N ALA A 533 0.11 23.29 14.61
CA ALA A 533 -0.10 24.28 13.55
C ALA A 533 -0.22 23.61 12.17
N ARG A 534 -0.75 24.35 11.20
CA ARG A 534 -0.86 23.86 9.82
C ARG A 534 0.53 23.50 9.31
N PHE A 535 0.69 22.31 8.78
CA PHE A 535 1.90 21.93 8.07
C PHE A 535 1.51 21.04 6.92
N ASP A 536 2.01 21.35 5.72
CA ASP A 536 1.86 20.56 4.50
C ASP A 536 3.03 20.91 3.55
N LEU A 537 3.17 20.24 2.39
CA LEU A 537 4.27 20.53 1.46
C LEU A 537 4.30 21.99 0.99
N ILE A 538 3.15 22.66 0.92
CA ILE A 538 3.01 24.06 0.51
C ILE A 538 3.28 25.02 1.67
N LYS A 539 2.90 24.64 2.91
CA LYS A 539 3.05 25.47 4.12
C LYS A 539 3.92 24.78 5.16
N ARG A 540 5.24 24.87 4.98
CA ARG A 540 6.24 24.15 5.78
C ARG A 540 6.55 24.76 7.15
N ASN A 541 6.16 26.02 7.36
CA ASN A 541 6.33 26.75 8.62
C ASN A 541 7.76 26.68 9.20
N THR A 542 8.79 26.72 8.35
CA THR A 542 10.18 26.44 8.74
C THR A 542 10.69 27.31 9.89
N LYS A 543 10.40 28.62 9.88
CA LYS A 543 10.80 29.53 10.97
C LYS A 543 10.14 29.17 12.30
N LEU A 544 8.86 28.79 12.25
CA LEU A 544 8.09 28.40 13.44
C LEU A 544 8.58 27.06 13.99
N ARG A 545 8.84 26.07 13.12
CA ARG A 545 9.38 24.77 13.53
C ARG A 545 10.77 24.91 14.17
N LYS A 546 11.68 25.65 13.55
CA LYS A 546 13.01 25.94 14.13
C LYS A 546 12.91 26.65 15.49
N PHE A 547 11.94 27.56 15.64
CA PHE A 547 11.70 28.19 16.94
C PHE A 547 11.21 27.18 17.98
N CYS A 548 10.31 26.27 17.62
CA CYS A 548 9.81 25.23 18.53
C CYS A 548 10.94 24.30 18.97
N ASP A 549 11.72 23.79 18.01
CA ASP A 549 12.87 22.92 18.25
C ASP A 549 13.90 23.56 19.20
N ALA A 550 14.35 24.78 18.92
CA ALA A 550 15.28 25.52 19.78
C ALA A 550 14.77 25.78 21.21
N ASN A 551 13.47 25.61 21.47
CA ASN A 551 12.86 25.79 22.78
C ASN A 551 12.35 24.48 23.41
N GLY A 552 12.61 23.33 22.77
CA GLY A 552 12.11 22.03 23.21
C GLY A 552 10.59 21.90 23.17
N ILE A 553 9.92 22.65 22.28
CA ILE A 553 8.48 22.58 22.05
C ILE A 553 8.25 21.58 20.91
N ARG A 554 7.44 20.55 21.13
CA ARG A 554 7.11 19.60 20.07
C ARG A 554 6.20 20.25 19.04
N PHE A 555 6.58 20.18 17.76
CA PHE A 555 5.73 20.64 16.67
C PHE A 555 4.80 19.51 16.21
N MET A 556 3.50 19.82 16.12
CA MET A 556 2.46 18.89 15.71
C MET A 556 1.71 19.45 14.49
N ALA A 557 1.61 18.67 13.42
CA ALA A 557 0.93 19.08 12.20
C ALA A 557 -0.57 18.81 12.27
N HIS A 558 -1.36 19.83 11.92
CA HIS A 558 -2.71 19.61 11.39
C HIS A 558 -2.75 19.92 9.89
N SER A 559 -3.75 19.36 9.20
CA SER A 559 -3.98 19.56 7.75
C SER A 559 -2.83 19.09 6.83
N LEU A 560 -2.03 18.12 7.28
CA LEU A 560 -0.91 17.52 6.52
C LEU A 560 -1.27 17.14 5.08
N LEU A 561 -2.43 16.51 4.92
CA LEU A 561 -2.92 16.01 3.64
C LEU A 561 -3.66 17.09 2.83
N GLY A 562 -3.51 18.36 3.17
CA GLY A 562 -4.12 19.47 2.43
C GLY A 562 -5.62 19.63 2.65
N PHE A 563 -6.11 19.53 3.88
CA PHE A 563 -7.55 19.61 4.23
C PHE A 563 -8.29 20.79 3.55
N GLY A 564 -7.64 21.95 3.40
CA GLY A 564 -8.23 23.12 2.73
C GLY A 564 -8.52 22.94 1.23
N TRP A 565 -8.08 21.84 0.64
CA TRP A 565 -8.33 21.47 -0.77
C TRP A 565 -9.39 20.38 -0.93
N VAL A 566 -9.94 19.86 0.18
CA VAL A 566 -11.04 18.89 0.13
C VAL A 566 -12.34 19.65 -0.15
N LYS A 567 -13.03 19.29 -1.24
CA LYS A 567 -14.33 19.86 -1.62
C LYS A 567 -15.33 18.73 -1.83
N ASP A 568 -16.49 18.82 -1.19
CA ASP A 568 -17.56 17.81 -1.27
C ASP A 568 -17.07 16.38 -0.95
N GLY A 569 -16.13 16.26 0.00
CA GLY A 569 -15.50 14.98 0.36
C GLY A 569 -14.45 14.46 -0.64
N SER A 570 -14.24 15.16 -1.76
CA SER A 570 -13.28 14.78 -2.81
C SER A 570 -11.92 15.46 -2.63
N THR A 571 -10.87 14.71 -2.94
CA THR A 571 -9.47 15.17 -3.03
C THR A 571 -9.03 15.44 -4.46
N THR A 572 -9.90 15.36 -5.48
CA THR A 572 -9.51 15.49 -6.91
C THR A 572 -8.72 16.75 -7.22
N ASN A 573 -9.05 17.87 -6.57
CA ASN A 573 -8.37 19.16 -6.78
C ASN A 573 -7.26 19.44 -5.75
N ASN A 574 -6.83 18.42 -5.00
CA ASN A 574 -5.78 18.56 -4.01
C ASN A 574 -4.40 18.59 -4.70
N PRO A 575 -3.69 19.73 -4.71
CA PRO A 575 -2.43 19.86 -5.42
C PRO A 575 -1.28 19.10 -4.75
N ILE A 576 -1.46 18.66 -3.50
CA ILE A 576 -0.43 17.93 -2.75
C ILE A 576 -0.60 16.43 -3.01
N LEU A 577 -1.81 15.89 -2.79
CA LEU A 577 -2.07 14.45 -2.95
C LEU A 577 -1.99 13.97 -4.41
N ASN A 578 -2.35 14.83 -5.37
CA ASN A 578 -2.33 14.49 -6.81
C ASN A 578 -1.09 15.05 -7.53
N SER A 579 -0.05 15.45 -6.79
CA SER A 579 1.21 15.86 -7.43
C SER A 579 1.90 14.65 -8.04
N ASP A 580 2.35 14.76 -9.29
CA ASP A 580 3.12 13.72 -9.99
C ASP A 580 4.29 13.21 -9.15
N MET A 581 5.01 14.12 -8.49
CA MET A 581 6.13 13.80 -7.62
C MET A 581 5.72 12.94 -6.41
N VAL A 582 4.65 13.32 -5.70
CA VAL A 582 4.17 12.53 -4.55
C VAL A 582 3.63 11.18 -5.02
N MET A 583 2.94 11.16 -6.16
CA MET A 583 2.46 9.93 -6.77
C MET A 583 3.64 9.02 -7.14
N LEU A 584 4.67 9.51 -7.82
CA LEU A 584 5.89 8.77 -8.19
C LEU A 584 6.58 8.16 -6.96
N ALA A 585 6.74 8.94 -5.89
CA ALA A 585 7.26 8.44 -4.62
C ALA A 585 6.38 7.31 -4.06
N ALA A 586 5.06 7.48 -4.08
CA ALA A 586 4.12 6.47 -3.62
C ALA A 586 4.23 5.16 -4.44
N ARG A 587 4.49 5.24 -5.76
CA ARG A 587 4.75 4.05 -6.60
C ARG A 587 6.03 3.33 -6.17
N LYS A 588 7.12 4.09 -6.00
CA LYS A 588 8.43 3.52 -5.64
C LYS A 588 8.35 2.69 -4.35
N TYR A 589 7.69 3.24 -3.34
CA TYR A 589 7.52 2.58 -2.04
C TYR A 589 6.26 1.71 -1.94
N ARG A 590 5.55 1.51 -3.05
CA ARG A 590 4.30 0.73 -3.13
C ARG A 590 3.33 1.09 -2.01
N THR A 591 3.05 2.37 -1.82
CA THR A 591 2.21 2.88 -0.73
C THR A 591 1.29 3.98 -1.23
N SER A 592 0.57 4.66 -0.33
CA SER A 592 -0.31 5.77 -0.72
C SER A 592 0.41 7.13 -0.70
N PRO A 593 -0.01 8.11 -1.52
CA PRO A 593 0.47 9.49 -1.40
C PRO A 593 0.37 10.06 0.02
N ALA A 594 -0.67 9.70 0.77
CA ALA A 594 -0.85 10.11 2.15
C ALA A 594 0.23 9.53 3.07
N SER A 595 0.58 8.26 2.90
CA SER A 595 1.63 7.57 3.67
C SER A 595 3.01 8.19 3.43
N ILE A 596 3.33 8.58 2.18
CA ILE A 596 4.56 9.32 1.86
C ILE A 596 4.62 10.65 2.61
N LEU A 597 3.52 11.43 2.58
CA LEU A 597 3.46 12.73 3.26
C LEU A 597 3.57 12.60 4.78
N ILE A 598 2.99 11.54 5.36
CA ILE A 598 3.12 11.21 6.77
C ILE A 598 4.56 10.90 7.10
N ARG A 599 5.19 9.94 6.42
CA ARG A 599 6.60 9.59 6.67
C ARG A 599 7.53 10.78 6.49
N TYR A 600 7.33 11.59 5.44
CA TYR A 600 8.06 12.83 5.21
C TYR A 600 7.99 13.82 6.39
N ALA A 601 6.83 13.92 7.05
CA ALA A 601 6.65 14.75 8.23
C ALA A 601 7.32 14.13 9.46
N LEU A 602 7.15 12.83 9.69
CA LEU A 602 7.75 12.11 10.80
C LEU A 602 9.28 12.20 10.76
N ASP A 603 9.90 12.06 9.58
CA ASP A 603 11.35 12.21 9.36
C ASP A 603 11.88 13.61 9.69
N ARG A 604 11.00 14.59 9.78
CA ARG A 604 11.31 15.98 10.13
C ARG A 604 10.93 16.33 11.56
N ASP A 605 10.79 15.30 12.39
CA ASP A 605 10.47 15.39 13.81
C ASP A 605 9.13 16.09 14.07
N ILE A 606 8.13 15.82 13.23
CA ILE A 606 6.78 16.40 13.34
C ILE A 606 5.80 15.31 13.75
N THR A 607 5.07 15.51 14.85
CA THR A 607 3.94 14.64 15.21
C THR A 607 2.77 14.90 14.26
N VAL A 608 2.09 13.87 13.77
CA VAL A 608 0.97 14.00 12.84
C VAL A 608 -0.28 13.25 13.31
N VAL A 609 -1.46 13.80 12.98
CA VAL A 609 -2.77 13.22 13.31
C VAL A 609 -3.70 13.26 12.09
N PRO A 610 -3.41 12.51 11.02
CA PRO A 610 -4.28 12.45 9.86
C PRO A 610 -5.71 12.03 10.26
N ARG A 611 -6.71 12.70 9.69
CA ARG A 611 -8.13 12.40 9.90
C ARG A 611 -8.57 11.32 8.91
N SER A 612 -9.14 10.22 9.40
CA SER A 612 -9.79 9.21 8.55
C SER A 612 -10.82 8.38 9.33
N SER A 613 -11.96 8.10 8.72
CA SER A 613 -12.95 7.13 9.20
C SER A 613 -12.94 5.83 8.39
N ASN A 614 -12.07 5.75 7.37
CA ASN A 614 -11.89 4.58 6.52
C ASN A 614 -10.79 3.68 7.10
N PRO A 615 -11.10 2.42 7.49
CA PRO A 615 -10.13 1.47 8.05
C PRO A 615 -8.87 1.27 7.20
N LEU A 616 -9.00 1.18 5.87
CA LEU A 616 -7.87 0.99 4.97
C LEU A 616 -6.94 2.19 4.97
N HIS A 617 -7.48 3.41 4.93
CA HIS A 617 -6.67 4.62 5.05
C HIS A 617 -5.97 4.71 6.40
N ILE A 618 -6.62 4.29 7.48
CA ILE A 618 -6.01 4.27 8.82
C ILE A 618 -4.85 3.26 8.87
N SER A 619 -5.02 2.06 8.28
CA SER A 619 -3.95 1.07 8.14
C SER A 619 -2.79 1.56 7.26
N LEU A 620 -3.06 2.23 6.13
CA LEU A 620 -2.03 2.86 5.29
C LEU A 620 -1.26 3.95 6.04
N ASN A 621 -1.99 4.78 6.79
CA ASN A 621 -1.40 5.83 7.60
C ASN A 621 -0.51 5.22 8.68
N LYS A 622 -0.92 4.14 9.35
CA LYS A 622 -0.10 3.41 10.33
C LYS A 622 1.14 2.82 9.68
N HIS A 623 1.00 2.15 8.53
CA HIS A 623 2.12 1.52 7.81
C HIS A 623 3.24 2.52 7.45
N SER A 624 2.92 3.81 7.30
CA SER A 624 3.92 4.84 7.04
C SER A 624 5.07 4.88 8.06
N THR A 625 4.86 4.46 9.31
CA THR A 625 5.93 4.44 10.32
C THR A 625 7.04 3.43 9.99
N SER A 626 6.73 2.40 9.20
CA SER A 626 7.66 1.34 8.80
C SER A 626 8.43 1.63 7.51
N LEU A 627 8.04 2.68 6.77
CA LEU A 627 8.70 3.08 5.53
C LEU A 627 10.04 3.76 5.82
N ASP A 628 11.03 3.55 4.96
CA ASP A 628 12.27 4.32 4.93
C ASP A 628 12.33 5.05 3.58
N ILE A 629 11.90 6.31 3.55
CA ILE A 629 11.93 7.10 2.32
C ILE A 629 13.25 7.87 2.13
N GLN A 630 14.15 7.81 3.13
CA GLN A 630 15.43 8.51 3.10
C GLN A 630 16.48 7.76 2.28
N ASP A 631 16.23 6.48 1.97
CA ASP A 631 17.06 5.67 1.08
C ASP A 631 17.10 6.17 -0.38
N SER A 632 16.25 7.15 -0.72
CA SER A 632 16.11 7.72 -2.05
C SER A 632 16.30 9.24 -2.01
N PRO A 633 17.56 9.73 -2.13
CA PRO A 633 17.88 11.15 -2.10
C PRO A 633 17.09 11.99 -3.11
N ASP A 634 16.87 11.47 -4.31
CA ASP A 634 16.13 12.18 -5.37
C ASP A 634 14.68 12.49 -4.98
N ILE A 635 13.98 11.51 -4.36
CA ILE A 635 12.62 11.73 -3.86
C ILE A 635 12.61 12.78 -2.75
N MET A 636 13.61 12.71 -1.86
CA MET A 636 13.71 13.66 -0.75
C MET A 636 13.99 15.08 -1.26
N GLU A 637 14.89 15.23 -2.24
CA GLU A 637 15.18 16.49 -2.90
C GLU A 637 13.93 17.05 -3.60
N ASP A 638 13.18 16.22 -4.32
CA ASP A 638 11.94 16.63 -4.96
C ASP A 638 10.90 17.12 -3.94
N LEU A 639 10.65 16.36 -2.87
CA LEU A 639 9.74 16.76 -1.79
C LEU A 639 10.18 18.07 -1.12
N GLU A 640 11.48 18.28 -0.99
CA GLU A 640 12.09 19.53 -0.48
C GLU A 640 12.04 20.68 -1.47
N ASN A 641 11.98 20.42 -2.77
CA ASN A 641 11.85 21.44 -3.80
C ASN A 641 10.39 21.75 -4.17
N PHE A 642 9.42 21.05 -3.55
CA PHE A 642 8.00 21.32 -3.78
C PHE A 642 7.64 22.81 -3.65
N PRO A 643 6.83 23.35 -4.59
CA PRO A 643 6.40 24.75 -4.54
C PRO A 643 5.72 25.09 -3.21
N HIS A 644 6.26 26.05 -2.48
CA HIS A 644 5.77 26.42 -1.15
C HIS A 644 5.60 27.93 -0.99
N VAL A 645 4.68 28.32 -0.12
CA VAL A 645 4.46 29.70 0.28
C VAL A 645 5.36 30.01 1.48
N GLN A 646 6.22 31.03 1.36
CA GLN A 646 7.17 31.43 2.41
C GLN A 646 6.51 32.04 3.65
#